data_AF-A0A857KEY6-F1
#
_entry.id   AF-A0A857KEY6-F1
#
_cell.length_a   1.000
_cell.length_b   1.000
_cell.length_c   1.000
_cell.angle_alpha   90.00
_cell.angle_beta   90.00
_cell.angle_gamma   90.00
#
_symmetry.space_group_name_H-M   'P 1'
#
loop_
_entity.id
_entity.type
_entity.pdbx_description
1 polymer ?
#
loop_
_entity_poly.entity_id
_entity_poly.type
_entity_poly.pdbx_seq_one_letter_code
_entity_poly.pdbx_strand_id
1 'polypeptide(L)'
;MDLTKSPAATSPAASRVTGTTPKAPAALTYTSFDDGTGPGGWQIKQVAGQLSQAEQDGLVKRIATAFDLEPRLPQFPGKTQIAGRPRRLSYLCVDDGAGAYWHTVDAGRDASGRPGNVFAHVAVDRRPLAARADRPIVRWGSADWLVPFGPANVAAATLPGPELPRPNPGINVVSAVEFLLGRDIDRQGVFRVLLDAVVHAISGGPPVVLLTGEHDVSAQWIAAVSFFLPLQVAQGFSWTTHDRPDYAELDISRGMHLIAMPRDAAPEPGRPAAALVIDDAEVPDLGDLGGAHRVTRGQVPAGLLSALAEGVLADEETAIRVLARCEQVAEEFADDTLTPLWPLAIAVEEDPGLAEFHADALKAIADEAPEGVDGVPWAAQRVGKARKVYPLTADQLLSRFIAAHSGGGPVETLGTQFLAAAVADPRWVSWGPVGSVPRAAVAELTALRPVLDERIAALVARRGTDEPAGLLIEGLRLAELIDRVARRGDEFTRITGELASALDSGGLAGFFWEPPERWPGNFTPQLIGPDVRARYLRPILSRYRPDYLRLIRFTGWSWIFEDTPSAQGGAAQAIPIPANPTDADAYLYPFAVAQVLGAAEAAHTDRSIRREWATAAIEFAISSDGYSDEDCRAVISSIVDIECPDVEDLLDWSSREPARTGPALLRAPVLTGPVDHRLFAQVIAGDRGRGRDAGMTDGTVAAAVLRHWRDNPNAAPLTRAELLAAVAVCVREDVTSVPRCAPDLAQTICAGYVVGQLAGESWAPPSGTAGDPAATPLLGALTPIRRYVWQFLKYLSQLGIVDTNWLVAQAVLSRVDGEPPVRTLMDVHDPSTWSDRILSSLTADGYPLPGSETEVRDAVWPALARGDAARAERFFGEYPGVAKDWLKKIRVASQNRKDPR
;
A
#
# COMPACT_ATOMS: atom_id res chain seq x y z
N MET A 1 -16.33 16.43 -11.50
CA MET A 1 -15.03 16.85 -10.94
C MET A 1 -14.53 15.71 -10.09
N ASP A 2 -13.69 14.86 -10.68
CA ASP A 2 -13.05 13.73 -10.02
C ASP A 2 -11.69 13.60 -10.73
N LEU A 3 -10.62 14.04 -10.06
CA LEU A 3 -9.29 14.32 -10.62
C LEU A 3 -8.24 13.27 -10.20
N THR A 4 -8.62 11.99 -10.11
CA THR A 4 -7.77 10.93 -9.52
C THR A 4 -7.55 9.70 -10.41
N LYS A 5 -7.70 9.81 -11.73
CA LYS A 5 -7.31 8.74 -12.65
C LYS A 5 -6.37 9.25 -13.75
N SER A 6 -5.08 9.32 -13.44
CA SER A 6 -4.03 9.26 -14.47
C SER A 6 -4.00 7.83 -15.03
N PRO A 7 -4.17 7.61 -16.35
CA PRO A 7 -3.85 6.33 -16.94
C PRO A 7 -2.32 6.25 -17.03
N ALA A 8 -1.72 5.39 -16.22
CA ALA A 8 -0.34 4.99 -16.41
C ALA A 8 -0.25 4.28 -17.77
N ALA A 9 0.24 4.98 -18.79
CA ALA A 9 0.66 4.37 -20.04
C ALA A 9 1.96 3.61 -19.76
N THR A 10 1.83 2.33 -19.38
CA THR A 10 2.95 1.39 -19.40
C THR A 10 3.41 1.23 -20.84
N SER A 11 4.54 1.84 -21.21
CA SER A 11 5.33 1.37 -22.35
C SER A 11 5.63 -0.10 -22.12
N PRO A 12 5.31 -1.01 -23.05
CA PRO A 12 5.69 -2.40 -22.90
C PRO A 12 7.21 -2.46 -22.95
N ALA A 13 7.81 -2.97 -21.87
CA ALA A 13 9.20 -3.38 -21.85
C ALA A 13 9.48 -4.22 -23.10
N ALA A 14 10.51 -3.85 -23.85
CA ALA A 14 10.97 -4.56 -25.03
C ALA A 14 11.37 -5.99 -24.63
N SER A 15 10.40 -6.91 -24.66
CA SER A 15 10.65 -8.32 -24.52
C SER A 15 11.50 -8.73 -25.73
N ARG A 16 12.77 -9.07 -25.51
CA ARG A 16 13.65 -9.67 -26.53
C ARG A 16 12.96 -10.94 -27.06
N VAL A 17 12.22 -10.81 -28.15
CA VAL A 17 11.72 -11.94 -28.93
C VAL A 17 12.90 -12.46 -29.74
N THR A 18 13.57 -13.45 -29.19
CA THR A 18 14.53 -14.27 -29.92
C THR A 18 13.76 -15.20 -30.87
N GLY A 19 13.98 -15.04 -32.18
CA GLY A 19 13.72 -16.10 -33.16
C GLY A 19 12.42 -16.02 -33.96
N THR A 20 12.22 -14.97 -34.75
CA THR A 20 11.44 -15.08 -36.01
C THR A 20 12.29 -14.56 -37.15
N THR A 21 12.57 -15.40 -38.13
CA THR A 21 13.22 -15.03 -39.39
C THR A 21 12.49 -13.82 -39.98
N PRO A 22 13.18 -12.74 -40.36
CA PRO A 22 12.52 -11.55 -40.90
C PRO A 22 11.69 -11.95 -42.12
N LYS A 23 10.38 -11.71 -42.06
CA LYS A 23 9.48 -11.94 -43.18
C LYS A 23 9.91 -11.04 -44.34
N ALA A 24 9.80 -11.52 -45.58
CA ALA A 24 10.11 -10.72 -46.75
C ALA A 24 9.20 -9.47 -46.85
N PRO A 25 9.66 -8.39 -47.51
CA PRO A 25 8.84 -7.24 -47.88
C PRO A 25 7.54 -7.65 -48.58
N ALA A 26 6.55 -6.76 -48.55
CA ALA A 26 5.30 -6.98 -49.25
C ALA A 26 4.71 -5.66 -49.75
N ALA A 27 3.87 -5.75 -50.78
CA ALA A 27 3.17 -4.61 -51.33
C ALA A 27 1.74 -4.99 -51.74
N LEU A 28 0.85 -4.01 -51.75
CA LEU A 28 -0.47 -4.16 -52.35
C LEU A 28 -0.88 -2.90 -53.10
N THR A 29 -1.80 -3.04 -54.03
CA THR A 29 -2.48 -1.92 -54.69
C THR A 29 -3.96 -1.98 -54.42
N TYR A 30 -4.57 -0.82 -54.19
CA TYR A 30 -5.98 -0.70 -53.88
C TYR A 30 -6.57 0.50 -54.62
N THR A 31 -7.67 0.29 -55.32
CA THR A 31 -8.32 1.30 -56.17
C THR A 31 -9.73 0.82 -56.55
N SER A 32 -10.56 1.72 -57.08
CA SER A 32 -11.78 1.32 -57.78
C SER A 32 -11.44 0.89 -59.20
N PHE A 33 -11.66 -0.38 -59.54
CA PHE A 33 -11.49 -0.90 -60.90
C PHE A 33 -12.46 -2.05 -61.20
N ASP A 34 -12.59 -2.36 -62.49
CA ASP A 34 -13.35 -3.50 -63.00
C ASP A 34 -12.38 -4.64 -63.34
N ASP A 35 -12.55 -5.79 -62.68
CA ASP A 35 -11.76 -7.00 -62.88
C ASP A 35 -12.42 -7.99 -63.86
N GLY A 36 -13.58 -7.62 -64.43
CA GLY A 36 -14.36 -8.42 -65.36
C GLY A 36 -15.26 -9.47 -64.70
N THR A 37 -15.33 -9.54 -63.36
CA THR A 37 -16.08 -10.58 -62.63
C THR A 37 -17.36 -10.11 -61.95
N GLY A 38 -17.63 -8.79 -61.92
CA GLY A 38 -18.84 -8.21 -61.32
C GLY A 38 -18.95 -6.69 -61.51
N PRO A 39 -19.95 -6.02 -60.87
CA PRO A 39 -20.02 -4.56 -60.87
C PRO A 39 -18.80 -3.99 -60.12
N GLY A 40 -17.90 -3.32 -60.84
CA GLY A 40 -16.64 -2.79 -60.31
C GLY A 40 -16.78 -1.94 -59.04
N GLY A 41 -15.69 -1.83 -58.28
CA GLY A 41 -15.69 -1.13 -57.00
C GLY A 41 -14.32 -1.12 -56.32
N TRP A 42 -14.27 -0.56 -55.11
CA TRP A 42 -13.04 -0.48 -54.30
C TRP A 42 -12.60 -1.86 -53.83
N GLN A 43 -11.42 -2.27 -54.25
CA GLN A 43 -10.87 -3.58 -53.90
C GLN A 43 -9.34 -3.60 -54.02
N ILE A 44 -8.72 -4.63 -53.44
CA ILE A 44 -7.30 -4.90 -53.63
C ILE A 44 -7.12 -5.41 -55.05
N LYS A 45 -6.34 -4.69 -55.85
CA LYS A 45 -6.04 -5.05 -57.25
C LYS A 45 -4.99 -6.12 -57.35
N GLN A 46 -3.93 -6.00 -56.58
CA GLN A 46 -2.79 -6.92 -56.62
C GLN A 46 -2.09 -6.91 -55.27
N VAL A 47 -1.59 -8.08 -54.88
CA VAL A 47 -0.68 -8.28 -53.74
C VAL A 47 0.62 -8.86 -54.26
N ALA A 48 1.75 -8.36 -53.76
CA ALA A 48 3.08 -8.91 -53.97
C ALA A 48 3.71 -9.25 -52.61
N GLY A 49 4.37 -10.40 -52.51
CA GLY A 49 4.83 -10.94 -51.23
C GLY A 49 3.71 -11.60 -50.42
N GLN A 50 3.98 -11.93 -49.16
CA GLN A 50 3.03 -12.63 -48.29
C GLN A 50 2.33 -11.64 -47.36
N LEU A 51 1.04 -11.38 -47.54
CA LEU A 51 0.18 -10.64 -46.61
C LEU A 51 -1.02 -11.51 -46.25
N SER A 52 -1.21 -11.77 -44.95
CA SER A 52 -2.42 -12.42 -44.44
C SER A 52 -3.65 -11.53 -44.65
N GLN A 53 -4.85 -12.12 -44.62
CA GLN A 53 -6.08 -11.35 -44.79
C GLN A 53 -6.23 -10.24 -43.73
N ALA A 54 -5.88 -10.54 -42.48
CA ALA A 54 -5.94 -9.55 -41.39
C ALA A 54 -4.97 -8.38 -41.62
N GLU A 55 -3.75 -8.65 -42.12
CA GLU A 55 -2.80 -7.60 -42.51
C GLU A 55 -3.34 -6.76 -43.67
N GLN A 56 -3.91 -7.40 -44.70
CA GLN A 56 -4.52 -6.70 -45.84
C GLN A 56 -5.66 -5.79 -45.38
N ASP A 57 -6.58 -6.29 -44.56
CA ASP A 57 -7.70 -5.52 -44.02
C ASP A 57 -7.20 -4.33 -43.17
N GLY A 58 -6.16 -4.53 -42.36
CA GLY A 58 -5.53 -3.49 -41.56
C GLY A 58 -4.88 -2.39 -42.41
N LEU A 59 -4.16 -2.77 -43.47
CA LEU A 59 -3.53 -1.83 -44.41
C LEU A 59 -4.58 -1.05 -45.21
N VAL A 60 -5.65 -1.72 -45.66
CA VAL A 60 -6.74 -1.09 -46.44
C VAL A 60 -7.53 -0.09 -45.62
N LYS A 61 -7.82 -0.37 -44.34
CA LYS A 61 -8.52 0.58 -43.44
C LYS A 61 -7.80 1.92 -43.25
N ARG A 62 -6.52 1.99 -43.61
CA ARG A 62 -5.68 3.19 -43.51
C ARG A 62 -5.54 3.95 -44.82
N ILE A 63 -6.12 3.44 -45.92
CA ILE A 63 -6.07 4.10 -47.22
C ILE A 63 -7.07 5.26 -47.24
N ALA A 64 -6.57 6.46 -47.54
CA ALA A 64 -7.41 7.59 -47.89
C ALA A 64 -8.08 7.32 -49.26
N THR A 65 -9.39 7.05 -49.23
CA THR A 65 -10.19 6.78 -50.44
C THR A 65 -10.89 8.01 -51.00
N ALA A 66 -10.78 9.14 -50.31
CA ALA A 66 -11.10 10.48 -50.80
C ALA A 66 -9.80 11.28 -50.90
N PHE A 67 -9.51 11.81 -52.09
CA PHE A 67 -8.24 12.45 -52.38
C PHE A 67 -8.47 13.91 -52.78
N ASP A 68 -8.43 14.79 -51.79
CA ASP A 68 -8.64 16.23 -51.91
C ASP A 68 -7.31 16.99 -51.91
N LEU A 69 -6.33 16.53 -52.70
CA LEU A 69 -5.09 17.28 -52.90
C LEU A 69 -5.36 18.44 -53.88
N GLU A 70 -5.12 19.67 -53.44
CA GLU A 70 -5.13 20.86 -54.30
C GLU A 70 -3.73 21.12 -54.91
N PRO A 71 -3.65 21.64 -56.15
CA PRO A 71 -4.76 22.00 -57.02
C PRO A 71 -5.42 20.78 -57.66
N ARG A 72 -6.76 20.75 -57.68
CA ARG A 72 -7.54 19.74 -58.40
C ARG A 72 -7.20 19.77 -59.89
N LEU A 73 -7.05 18.59 -60.48
CA LEU A 73 -6.86 18.48 -61.93
C LEU A 73 -8.09 19.04 -62.67
N PRO A 74 -7.90 19.79 -63.77
CA PRO A 74 -9.01 20.23 -64.60
C PRO A 74 -9.75 19.03 -65.19
N GLN A 75 -11.01 19.22 -65.61
CA GLN A 75 -11.87 18.15 -66.14
C GLN A 75 -11.23 17.34 -67.29
N PHE A 76 -10.35 17.97 -68.07
CA PHE A 76 -9.58 17.36 -69.14
C PHE A 76 -8.09 17.71 -68.98
N PRO A 77 -7.35 17.00 -68.11
CA PRO A 77 -5.96 17.33 -67.83
C PRO A 77 -5.02 16.88 -68.96
N GLY A 78 -4.09 17.75 -69.33
CA GLY A 78 -3.01 17.43 -70.26
C GLY A 78 -1.95 16.53 -69.64
N LYS A 79 -1.05 15.96 -70.46
CA LYS A 79 0.00 15.04 -70.01
C LYS A 79 0.91 15.64 -68.93
N THR A 80 1.28 16.91 -69.06
CA THR A 80 2.12 17.62 -68.08
C THR A 80 1.40 17.84 -66.76
N GLN A 81 0.11 18.18 -66.80
CA GLN A 81 -0.73 18.35 -65.61
C GLN A 81 -0.91 17.01 -64.88
N ILE A 82 -1.14 15.91 -65.62
CA ILE A 82 -1.22 14.57 -65.04
C ILE A 82 0.12 14.20 -64.37
N ALA A 83 1.26 14.45 -65.02
CA ALA A 83 2.57 14.10 -64.47
C ALA A 83 2.92 14.89 -63.18
N GLY A 84 2.55 16.17 -63.13
CA GLY A 84 2.79 17.08 -62.02
C GLY A 84 1.70 17.12 -60.95
N ARG A 85 0.76 16.17 -60.96
CA ARG A 85 -0.31 16.14 -59.96
C ARG A 85 0.24 15.85 -58.54
N PRO A 86 -0.38 16.43 -57.50
CA PRO A 86 0.01 16.18 -56.12
C PRO A 86 -0.04 14.69 -55.73
N ARG A 87 0.80 14.28 -54.78
CA ARG A 87 0.93 12.89 -54.33
C ARG A 87 0.96 12.83 -52.82
N ARG A 88 0.22 11.95 -52.17
CA ARG A 88 0.34 11.80 -50.72
C ARG A 88 1.18 10.58 -50.42
N LEU A 89 2.20 10.75 -49.61
CA LEU A 89 2.94 9.68 -48.97
C LEU A 89 2.77 9.79 -47.46
N SER A 90 2.39 8.67 -46.85
CA SER A 90 2.40 8.52 -45.39
C SER A 90 3.25 7.32 -45.01
N TYR A 91 3.97 7.45 -43.90
CA TYR A 91 4.78 6.41 -43.30
C TYR A 91 4.41 6.22 -41.83
N LEU A 92 4.22 4.97 -41.42
CA LEU A 92 3.94 4.62 -40.03
C LEU A 92 4.81 3.43 -39.62
N CYS A 93 5.50 3.56 -38.50
CA CYS A 93 6.05 2.42 -37.79
C CYS A 93 4.91 1.74 -36.99
N VAL A 94 4.62 0.47 -37.29
CA VAL A 94 3.55 -0.31 -36.64
C VAL A 94 4.08 -1.12 -35.45
N ASP A 95 3.17 -1.63 -34.61
CA ASP A 95 3.45 -2.22 -33.29
C ASP A 95 4.42 -3.43 -33.29
N ASP A 96 4.63 -4.09 -34.44
CA ASP A 96 5.61 -5.17 -34.62
C ASP A 96 6.98 -4.67 -35.07
N GLY A 97 7.18 -3.35 -35.09
CA GLY A 97 8.37 -2.68 -35.58
C GLY A 97 8.45 -2.60 -37.10
N ALA A 98 7.48 -3.11 -37.87
CA ALA A 98 7.45 -2.98 -39.33
C ALA A 98 7.13 -1.53 -39.75
N GLY A 99 7.62 -1.12 -40.92
CA GLY A 99 7.37 0.19 -41.49
C GLY A 99 6.40 0.05 -42.65
N ALA A 100 5.31 0.79 -42.65
CA ALA A 100 4.34 0.75 -43.75
C ALA A 100 4.23 2.11 -44.42
N TYR A 101 4.16 2.10 -45.75
CA TYR A 101 4.04 3.26 -46.60
C TYR A 101 2.70 3.22 -47.33
N TRP A 102 1.99 4.34 -47.34
CA TRP A 102 0.79 4.54 -48.15
C TRP A 102 1.05 5.67 -49.14
N HIS A 103 1.36 5.31 -50.38
CA HIS A 103 1.44 6.24 -51.48
C HIS A 103 0.11 6.29 -52.22
N THR A 104 -0.52 7.46 -52.25
CA THR A 104 -1.86 7.68 -52.83
C THR A 104 -1.80 8.81 -53.83
N VAL A 105 -2.50 8.65 -54.96
CA VAL A 105 -2.61 9.65 -56.03
C VAL A 105 -3.99 9.65 -56.67
N ASP A 106 -4.37 10.79 -57.25
CA ASP A 106 -5.54 10.89 -58.12
C ASP A 106 -5.36 9.97 -59.35
N ALA A 107 -6.35 9.10 -59.55
CA ALA A 107 -6.43 8.15 -60.64
C ALA A 107 -7.50 8.52 -61.68
N GLY A 108 -8.18 9.65 -61.52
CA GLY A 108 -9.18 10.18 -62.43
C GLY A 108 -10.55 9.51 -62.25
N ARG A 109 -11.20 9.17 -63.38
CA ARG A 109 -12.48 8.45 -63.35
C ARG A 109 -12.25 6.96 -63.14
N ASP A 110 -13.14 6.31 -62.41
CA ASP A 110 -13.18 4.85 -62.33
C ASP A 110 -13.74 4.22 -63.63
N ALA A 111 -13.73 2.88 -63.70
CA ALA A 111 -14.22 2.13 -64.85
C ALA A 111 -15.70 2.39 -65.18
N SER A 112 -16.50 2.84 -64.20
CA SER A 112 -17.91 3.22 -64.38
C SER A 112 -18.11 4.68 -64.80
N GLY A 113 -17.02 5.45 -64.90
CA GLY A 113 -17.02 6.87 -65.27
C GLY A 113 -17.23 7.83 -64.10
N ARG A 114 -17.32 7.34 -62.86
CA ARG A 114 -17.46 8.17 -61.66
C ARG A 114 -16.13 8.88 -61.37
N PRO A 115 -16.15 10.20 -61.10
CA PRO A 115 -14.93 10.94 -60.74
C PRO A 115 -14.46 10.58 -59.33
N GLY A 116 -13.23 10.95 -58.99
CA GLY A 116 -12.69 10.82 -57.64
C GLY A 116 -12.09 9.45 -57.32
N ASN A 117 -11.63 8.71 -58.34
CA ASN A 117 -10.90 7.46 -58.11
C ASN A 117 -9.49 7.74 -57.57
N VAL A 118 -9.06 6.95 -56.60
CA VAL A 118 -7.74 7.05 -55.97
C VAL A 118 -6.99 5.76 -56.24
N PHE A 119 -5.71 5.86 -56.55
CA PHE A 119 -4.84 4.70 -56.62
C PHE A 119 -3.88 4.72 -55.44
N ALA A 120 -3.97 3.68 -54.60
CA ALA A 120 -3.06 3.47 -53.48
C ALA A 120 -2.05 2.39 -53.84
N HIS A 121 -0.75 2.69 -53.70
CA HIS A 121 0.34 1.73 -53.65
C HIS A 121 0.85 1.68 -52.20
N VAL A 122 0.59 0.56 -51.54
CA VAL A 122 1.02 0.31 -50.16
C VAL A 122 2.24 -0.61 -50.17
N ALA A 123 3.29 -0.24 -49.44
CA ALA A 123 4.51 -1.04 -49.31
C ALA A 123 4.84 -1.26 -47.83
N VAL A 124 5.32 -2.44 -47.47
CA VAL A 124 5.63 -2.84 -46.10
C VAL A 124 7.09 -3.29 -45.99
N ASP A 125 7.85 -2.56 -45.19
CA ASP A 125 9.20 -2.90 -44.77
C ASP A 125 9.15 -3.75 -43.50
N ARG A 126 9.44 -5.03 -43.65
CA ARG A 126 9.43 -6.01 -42.57
C ARG A 126 10.78 -6.21 -41.88
N ARG A 127 11.80 -5.47 -42.32
CA ARG A 127 13.07 -5.45 -41.59
C ARG A 127 12.83 -4.82 -40.22
N PRO A 128 13.37 -5.40 -39.14
CA PRO A 128 13.47 -4.69 -37.85
C PRO A 128 14.08 -3.32 -38.06
N LEU A 129 13.71 -2.33 -37.23
CA LEU A 129 14.23 -0.96 -37.33
C LEU A 129 15.76 -0.95 -37.48
N ALA A 130 16.48 -1.63 -36.59
CA ALA A 130 17.95 -1.74 -36.61
C ALA A 130 18.56 -2.31 -37.91
N ALA A 131 17.78 -3.04 -38.73
CA ALA A 131 18.25 -3.64 -39.99
C ALA A 131 17.87 -2.81 -41.24
N ARG A 132 17.26 -1.64 -41.08
CA ARG A 132 16.90 -0.75 -42.19
C ARG A 132 18.08 0.16 -42.53
N ALA A 133 18.36 0.26 -43.82
CA ALA A 133 19.47 1.08 -44.33
C ALA A 133 19.08 2.55 -44.58
N ASP A 134 17.80 2.83 -44.80
CA ASP A 134 17.33 4.12 -45.30
C ASP A 134 16.37 4.82 -44.32
N ARG A 135 16.32 6.15 -44.44
CA ARG A 135 15.25 6.96 -43.83
C ARG A 135 13.95 6.80 -44.61
N PRO A 136 12.78 6.71 -43.95
CA PRO A 136 11.52 6.54 -44.67
C PRO A 136 11.24 7.63 -45.71
N ILE A 137 11.56 8.89 -45.38
CA ILE A 137 11.27 10.04 -46.24
C ILE A 137 12.03 10.03 -47.57
N VAL A 138 13.16 9.34 -47.68
CA VAL A 138 13.91 9.29 -48.95
C VAL A 138 13.14 8.57 -50.05
N ARG A 139 12.04 7.87 -49.74
CA ARG A 139 11.15 7.26 -50.75
C ARG A 139 10.16 8.27 -51.34
N TRP A 140 10.06 9.49 -50.79
CA TRP A 140 9.25 10.55 -51.37
C TRP A 140 9.70 10.89 -52.80
N GLY A 141 8.74 10.96 -53.73
CA GLY A 141 9.02 11.25 -55.14
C GLY A 141 9.73 10.12 -55.92
N SER A 142 9.90 8.93 -55.34
CA SER A 142 10.48 7.79 -56.05
C SER A 142 9.72 7.47 -57.35
N ALA A 143 10.47 7.19 -58.42
CA ALA A 143 9.91 6.81 -59.71
C ALA A 143 9.25 5.42 -59.72
N ASP A 144 9.52 4.60 -58.70
CA ASP A 144 8.96 3.25 -58.58
C ASP A 144 7.54 3.25 -57.97
N TRP A 145 7.07 4.40 -57.45
CA TRP A 145 5.68 4.55 -57.05
C TRP A 145 4.75 4.54 -58.26
N LEU A 146 3.65 3.80 -58.12
CA LEU A 146 2.67 3.67 -59.19
C LEU A 146 1.79 4.91 -59.22
N VAL A 147 1.74 5.55 -60.38
CA VAL A 147 0.95 6.77 -60.62
C VAL A 147 0.05 6.66 -61.86
N PRO A 148 -0.84 5.64 -61.96
CA PRO A 148 -1.75 5.53 -63.09
C PRO A 148 -2.80 6.65 -63.08
N PHE A 149 -3.27 7.04 -64.26
CA PHE A 149 -4.35 8.01 -64.42
C PHE A 149 -5.30 7.58 -65.54
N GLY A 150 -6.59 7.47 -65.21
CA GLY A 150 -7.66 7.01 -66.09
C GLY A 150 -7.86 5.49 -66.09
N PRO A 151 -9.07 5.00 -66.45
CA PRO A 151 -9.45 3.58 -66.29
C PRO A 151 -8.50 2.59 -66.96
N ALA A 152 -8.04 2.89 -68.18
CA ALA A 152 -7.14 2.00 -68.93
C ALA A 152 -5.77 1.85 -68.27
N ASN A 153 -5.19 2.95 -67.79
CA ASN A 153 -3.89 2.93 -67.11
C ASN A 153 -4.00 2.31 -65.72
N VAL A 154 -5.12 2.52 -65.02
CA VAL A 154 -5.40 1.87 -63.73
C VAL A 154 -5.50 0.36 -63.90
N ALA A 155 -6.24 -0.13 -64.90
CA ALA A 155 -6.33 -1.56 -65.19
C ALA A 155 -4.96 -2.18 -65.54
N ALA A 156 -4.16 -1.48 -66.35
CA ALA A 156 -2.83 -1.92 -66.80
C ALA A 156 -1.73 -1.83 -65.72
N ALA A 157 -1.94 -1.08 -64.63
CA ALA A 157 -0.91 -0.88 -63.60
C ALA A 157 -0.63 -2.17 -62.83
N THR A 158 0.61 -2.67 -62.86
CA THR A 158 1.03 -3.89 -62.15
C THR A 158 2.09 -3.57 -61.12
N LEU A 159 2.04 -4.22 -59.96
CA LEU A 159 3.11 -4.16 -58.97
C LEU A 159 4.39 -4.79 -59.56
N PRO A 160 5.55 -4.11 -59.48
CA PRO A 160 6.81 -4.62 -59.99
C PRO A 160 7.37 -5.79 -59.16
N GLY A 161 6.94 -5.92 -57.90
CA GLY A 161 7.38 -6.95 -56.97
C GLY A 161 7.08 -6.58 -55.52
N PRO A 162 7.55 -7.38 -54.54
CA PRO A 162 7.38 -7.09 -53.12
C PRO A 162 8.38 -6.04 -52.57
N GLU A 163 9.43 -5.71 -53.33
CA GLU A 163 10.50 -4.80 -52.92
C GLU A 163 9.99 -3.37 -52.70
N LEU A 164 10.65 -2.66 -51.78
CA LEU A 164 10.33 -1.26 -51.51
C LEU A 164 10.75 -0.35 -52.69
N PRO A 165 9.98 0.71 -53.01
CA PRO A 165 10.37 1.71 -54.00
C PRO A 165 11.72 2.32 -53.71
N ARG A 166 12.64 2.40 -54.69
CA ARG A 166 14.01 2.89 -54.45
C ARG A 166 14.04 4.31 -53.88
N PRO A 167 15.04 4.67 -53.06
CA PRO A 167 15.27 6.05 -52.64
C PRO A 167 15.33 7.03 -53.82
N ASN A 168 14.73 8.20 -53.63
CA ASN A 168 14.87 9.35 -54.51
C ASN A 168 16.17 10.09 -54.16
N PRO A 169 17.15 10.17 -55.09
CA PRO A 169 18.43 10.82 -54.81
C PRO A 169 18.28 12.33 -54.55
N GLY A 170 17.17 12.94 -54.95
CA GLY A 170 16.86 14.34 -54.66
C GLY A 170 16.42 14.64 -53.22
N ILE A 171 16.22 13.61 -52.39
CA ILE A 171 15.94 13.76 -50.95
C ILE A 171 17.15 13.27 -50.17
N ASN A 172 17.99 14.21 -49.77
CA ASN A 172 19.25 13.95 -49.07
C ASN A 172 19.58 15.09 -48.09
N VAL A 173 20.63 14.91 -47.27
CA VAL A 173 21.04 15.89 -46.26
C VAL A 173 21.36 17.26 -46.86
N VAL A 174 21.98 17.32 -48.03
CA VAL A 174 22.32 18.58 -48.71
C VAL A 174 21.04 19.33 -49.08
N SER A 175 20.09 18.68 -49.75
CA SER A 175 18.81 19.29 -50.11
C SER A 175 17.99 19.76 -48.89
N ALA A 176 18.11 19.07 -47.76
CA ALA A 176 17.44 19.46 -46.51
C ALA A 176 18.09 20.70 -45.88
N VAL A 177 19.43 20.77 -45.86
CA VAL A 177 20.17 21.95 -45.40
C VAL A 177 19.92 23.15 -46.32
N GLU A 178 20.02 22.98 -47.64
CA GLU A 178 19.70 24.02 -48.62
C GLU A 178 18.28 24.57 -48.44
N PHE A 179 17.32 23.70 -48.15
CA PHE A 179 15.95 24.10 -47.84
C PHE A 179 15.90 24.99 -46.59
N LEU A 180 16.54 24.58 -45.49
CA LEU A 180 16.54 25.32 -44.22
C LEU A 180 17.29 26.66 -44.31
N LEU A 181 18.35 26.73 -45.13
CA LEU A 181 19.16 27.94 -45.34
C LEU A 181 18.65 28.83 -46.48
N GLY A 182 17.50 28.49 -47.08
CA GLY A 182 16.86 29.29 -48.12
C GLY A 182 16.56 30.71 -47.64
N ARG A 183 16.77 31.71 -48.51
CA ARG A 183 16.74 33.14 -48.14
C ARG A 183 15.37 33.81 -48.22
N ASP A 184 14.37 33.10 -48.75
CA ASP A 184 13.06 33.70 -49.05
C ASP A 184 12.16 33.84 -47.81
N ILE A 185 12.37 33.00 -46.79
CA ILE A 185 11.61 32.95 -45.53
C ILE A 185 12.57 32.50 -44.41
N ASP A 186 12.42 33.03 -43.20
CA ASP A 186 13.13 32.53 -42.02
C ASP A 186 12.60 31.14 -41.60
N ARG A 187 13.16 30.10 -42.23
CA ARG A 187 12.81 28.71 -41.96
C ARG A 187 13.47 28.16 -40.70
N GLN A 188 14.56 28.76 -40.24
CA GLN A 188 15.30 28.25 -39.08
C GLN A 188 14.49 28.37 -37.80
N GLY A 189 13.77 29.50 -37.60
CA GLY A 189 12.88 29.67 -36.46
C GLY A 189 11.81 28.58 -36.40
N VAL A 190 11.06 28.38 -37.50
CA VAL A 190 10.03 27.33 -37.59
C VAL A 190 10.63 25.94 -37.40
N PHE A 191 11.80 25.67 -38.00
CA PHE A 191 12.48 24.38 -37.89
C PHE A 191 12.80 24.01 -36.44
N ARG A 192 13.33 24.95 -35.66
CA ARG A 192 13.70 24.72 -34.25
C ARG A 192 12.49 24.29 -33.42
N VAL A 193 11.36 24.96 -33.60
CA VAL A 193 10.10 24.60 -32.93
C VAL A 193 9.59 23.24 -33.41
N LEU A 194 9.61 23.00 -34.72
CA LEU A 194 9.15 21.75 -35.32
C LEU A 194 9.99 20.55 -34.84
N LEU A 195 11.31 20.72 -34.73
CA LEU A 195 12.24 19.68 -34.30
C LEU A 195 11.96 19.25 -32.86
N ASP A 196 11.85 20.21 -31.93
CA ASP A 196 11.52 19.90 -30.53
C ASP A 196 10.11 19.31 -30.39
N ALA A 197 9.14 19.81 -31.16
CA ALA A 197 7.77 19.29 -31.15
C ALA A 197 7.70 17.84 -31.64
N VAL A 198 8.43 17.48 -32.70
CA VAL A 198 8.48 16.10 -33.20
C VAL A 198 9.20 15.19 -32.20
N VAL A 199 10.32 15.61 -31.61
CA VAL A 199 11.01 14.80 -30.58
C VAL A 199 10.14 14.59 -29.35
N HIS A 200 9.39 15.61 -28.95
CA HIS A 200 8.42 15.50 -27.87
C HIS A 200 7.30 14.51 -28.23
N ALA A 201 6.77 14.55 -29.46
CA ALA A 201 5.79 13.60 -29.96
C ALA A 201 6.32 12.15 -29.97
N ILE A 202 7.56 11.92 -30.42
CA ILE A 202 8.22 10.60 -30.41
C ILE A 202 8.34 10.06 -28.97
N SER A 203 8.53 10.96 -28.00
CA SER A 203 8.63 10.63 -26.57
C SER A 203 7.27 10.49 -25.88
N GLY A 204 6.16 10.46 -26.63
CA GLY A 204 4.79 10.30 -26.13
C GLY A 204 4.05 11.59 -25.80
N GLY A 205 4.61 12.75 -26.16
CA GLY A 205 3.95 14.05 -26.10
C GLY A 205 2.92 14.28 -27.21
N PRO A 206 2.31 15.48 -27.25
CA PRO A 206 1.40 15.91 -28.32
C PRO A 206 1.92 15.65 -29.75
N PRO A 207 1.11 15.09 -30.66
CA PRO A 207 1.43 15.03 -32.08
C PRO A 207 1.41 16.44 -32.70
N VAL A 208 2.05 16.58 -33.86
CA VAL A 208 2.23 17.87 -34.54
C VAL A 208 1.42 17.93 -35.83
N VAL A 209 0.70 19.02 -36.02
CA VAL A 209 0.08 19.38 -37.31
C VAL A 209 0.87 20.55 -37.90
N LEU A 210 1.49 20.33 -39.05
CA LEU A 210 2.24 21.35 -39.78
C LEU A 210 1.40 21.88 -40.94
N LEU A 211 1.00 23.14 -40.87
CA LEU A 211 0.33 23.83 -41.96
C LEU A 211 1.37 24.27 -42.99
N THR A 212 1.20 23.83 -44.24
CA THR A 212 2.07 24.25 -45.35
C THR A 212 1.27 24.91 -46.46
N GLY A 213 1.91 25.89 -47.12
CA GLY A 213 1.32 26.59 -48.27
C GLY A 213 1.39 25.79 -49.58
N GLU A 214 2.45 25.00 -49.75
CA GLU A 214 2.66 24.15 -50.92
C GLU A 214 2.81 22.69 -50.52
N HIS A 215 2.39 21.80 -51.42
CA HIS A 215 2.35 20.36 -51.17
C HIS A 215 3.75 19.74 -51.07
N ASP A 216 4.68 20.13 -51.94
CA ASP A 216 6.03 19.54 -51.93
C ASP A 216 6.91 20.07 -50.77
N VAL A 217 6.56 21.24 -50.23
CA VAL A 217 7.25 21.85 -49.07
C VAL A 217 7.07 21.03 -47.81
N SER A 218 5.93 20.33 -47.64
CA SER A 218 5.73 19.45 -46.48
C SER A 218 6.74 18.32 -46.43
N ALA A 219 7.06 17.72 -47.58
CA ALA A 219 8.07 16.66 -47.66
C ALA A 219 9.47 17.19 -47.35
N GLN A 220 9.78 18.45 -47.68
CA GLN A 220 11.06 19.09 -47.35
C GLN A 220 11.19 19.32 -45.84
N TRP A 221 10.12 19.76 -45.16
CA TRP A 221 10.09 19.86 -43.70
C TRP A 221 10.28 18.51 -43.00
N ILE A 222 9.56 17.47 -43.47
CA ILE A 222 9.71 16.11 -42.94
C ILE A 222 11.13 15.59 -43.18
N ALA A 223 11.71 15.88 -44.36
CA ALA A 223 13.10 15.52 -44.66
C ALA A 223 14.08 16.22 -43.73
N ALA A 224 13.93 17.53 -43.52
CA ALA A 224 14.75 18.31 -42.61
C ALA A 224 14.76 17.71 -41.19
N VAL A 225 13.59 17.43 -40.62
CA VAL A 225 13.49 16.77 -39.30
C VAL A 225 14.15 15.40 -39.33
N SER A 226 13.87 14.59 -40.35
CA SER A 226 14.42 13.24 -40.48
C SER A 226 15.95 13.19 -40.59
N PHE A 227 16.60 14.22 -41.15
CA PHE A 227 18.07 14.28 -41.29
C PHE A 227 18.77 14.87 -40.05
N PHE A 228 18.05 15.59 -39.19
CA PHE A 228 18.55 16.02 -37.87
C PHE A 228 18.38 14.95 -36.79
N LEU A 229 17.55 13.93 -37.05
CA LEU A 229 17.44 12.75 -36.20
C LEU A 229 18.46 11.68 -36.65
N PRO A 230 19.09 10.95 -35.70
CA PRO A 230 19.87 9.75 -36.01
C PRO A 230 19.03 8.75 -36.82
N LEU A 231 19.67 7.98 -37.71
CA LEU A 231 18.97 7.05 -38.62
C LEU A 231 17.96 6.15 -37.90
N GLN A 232 18.35 5.56 -36.76
CA GLN A 232 17.51 4.63 -36.00
C GLN A 232 16.25 5.32 -35.45
N VAL A 233 16.37 6.57 -35.00
CA VAL A 233 15.25 7.39 -34.52
C VAL A 233 14.36 7.81 -35.70
N ALA A 234 14.97 8.26 -36.80
CA ALA A 234 14.26 8.65 -38.01
C ALA A 234 13.44 7.50 -38.64
N GLN A 235 13.84 6.25 -38.43
CA GLN A 235 13.08 5.07 -38.87
C GLN A 235 11.82 4.82 -38.04
N GLY A 236 11.80 5.25 -36.76
CA GLY A 236 10.60 5.24 -35.92
C GLY A 236 9.70 6.47 -36.10
N PHE A 237 10.19 7.51 -36.79
CA PHE A 237 9.45 8.75 -37.02
C PHE A 237 8.31 8.56 -38.04
N SER A 238 7.08 8.41 -37.54
CA SER A 238 5.84 8.32 -38.33
C SER A 238 5.29 9.68 -38.77
N TRP A 239 4.93 9.82 -40.05
CA TRP A 239 4.47 11.08 -40.64
C TRP A 239 3.54 10.91 -41.86
N THR A 240 2.90 12.00 -42.26
CA THR A 240 2.16 12.13 -43.52
C THR A 240 2.46 13.47 -44.20
N THR A 241 2.68 13.44 -45.51
CA THR A 241 2.96 14.63 -46.34
C THR A 241 1.71 15.46 -46.64
N HIS A 242 0.52 14.90 -46.45
CA HIS A 242 -0.74 15.62 -46.62
C HIS A 242 -1.90 14.85 -46.02
N ASP A 243 -2.63 15.48 -45.09
CA ASP A 243 -3.98 15.08 -44.69
C ASP A 243 -4.83 16.29 -44.32
N ARG A 244 -6.15 16.12 -44.39
CA ARG A 244 -7.15 17.14 -43.98
C ARG A 244 -7.64 16.88 -42.56
N PRO A 245 -8.29 17.84 -41.89
CA PRO A 245 -8.73 17.69 -40.50
C PRO A 245 -9.48 16.39 -40.18
N ASP A 246 -10.34 15.90 -41.10
CA ASP A 246 -11.12 14.67 -40.92
C ASP A 246 -10.24 13.40 -40.80
N TYR A 247 -9.08 13.38 -41.45
CA TYR A 247 -8.11 12.28 -41.37
C TYR A 247 -7.11 12.47 -40.22
N ALA A 248 -6.84 13.71 -39.83
CA ALA A 248 -5.86 14.02 -38.79
C ALA A 248 -6.21 13.40 -37.42
N GLU A 249 -7.49 13.41 -37.01
CA GLU A 249 -7.91 12.75 -35.75
C GLU A 249 -7.65 11.24 -35.78
N LEU A 250 -7.91 10.60 -36.92
CA LEU A 250 -7.65 9.18 -37.11
C LEU A 250 -6.14 8.88 -37.10
N ASP A 251 -5.33 9.70 -37.75
CA ASP A 251 -3.88 9.49 -37.81
C ASP A 251 -3.22 9.69 -36.44
N ILE A 252 -3.70 10.65 -35.64
CA ILE A 252 -3.29 10.81 -34.24
C ILE A 252 -3.60 9.54 -33.43
N SER A 253 -4.83 9.01 -33.55
CA SER A 253 -5.22 7.77 -32.85
C SER A 253 -4.40 6.54 -33.27
N ARG A 254 -3.71 6.62 -34.42
CA ARG A 254 -2.87 5.56 -34.98
C ARG A 254 -1.38 5.74 -34.69
N GLY A 255 -0.99 6.79 -33.94
CA GLY A 255 0.40 7.04 -33.55
C GLY A 255 1.22 7.83 -34.56
N MET A 256 0.59 8.69 -35.37
CA MET A 256 1.33 9.61 -36.25
C MET A 256 1.97 10.74 -35.44
N HIS A 257 3.26 11.01 -35.66
CA HIS A 257 3.96 12.09 -34.94
C HIS A 257 3.80 13.45 -35.65
N LEU A 258 3.92 13.47 -36.99
CA LEU A 258 3.82 14.69 -37.79
C LEU A 258 2.81 14.54 -38.93
N ILE A 259 1.82 15.44 -38.96
CA ILE A 259 0.77 15.49 -39.97
C ILE A 259 0.88 16.79 -40.73
N ALA A 260 1.35 16.75 -41.97
CA ALA A 260 1.30 17.92 -42.82
C ALA A 260 -0.11 18.14 -43.36
N MET A 261 -0.54 19.40 -43.37
CA MET A 261 -1.90 19.80 -43.72
C MET A 261 -1.86 21.09 -44.55
N PRO A 262 -2.72 21.23 -45.58
CA PRO A 262 -2.83 22.49 -46.31
C PRO A 262 -3.24 23.65 -45.40
N ARG A 263 -2.61 24.81 -45.55
CA ARG A 263 -2.95 25.99 -44.75
C ARG A 263 -4.40 26.45 -44.93
N ASP A 264 -4.99 26.27 -46.10
CA ASP A 264 -6.40 26.57 -46.37
C ASP A 264 -7.38 25.60 -45.68
N ALA A 265 -6.86 24.48 -45.18
CA ALA A 265 -7.58 23.47 -44.42
C ALA A 265 -7.27 23.55 -42.91
N ALA A 266 -6.67 24.65 -42.45
CA ALA A 266 -6.27 24.82 -41.06
C ALA A 266 -7.43 24.45 -40.11
N PRO A 267 -7.16 23.62 -39.08
CA PRO A 267 -8.23 23.14 -38.23
C PRO A 267 -8.74 24.26 -37.31
N GLU A 268 -9.95 24.10 -36.80
CA GLU A 268 -10.50 25.00 -35.77
C GLU A 268 -9.59 24.99 -34.51
N PRO A 269 -9.48 26.11 -33.78
CA PRO A 269 -8.71 26.15 -32.54
C PRO A 269 -9.11 25.03 -31.56
N GLY A 270 -8.11 24.31 -31.04
CA GLY A 270 -8.33 23.16 -30.15
C GLY A 270 -8.69 21.85 -30.86
N ARG A 271 -8.64 21.80 -32.20
CA ARG A 271 -8.75 20.57 -32.98
C ARG A 271 -7.53 20.36 -33.88
N PRO A 272 -7.10 19.10 -34.11
CA PRO A 272 -7.50 17.91 -33.35
C PRO A 272 -7.08 18.06 -31.88
N ALA A 273 -7.87 17.48 -30.97
CA ALA A 273 -7.62 17.63 -29.54
C ALA A 273 -6.22 17.09 -29.19
N ALA A 274 -5.47 17.85 -28.38
CA ALA A 274 -4.12 17.51 -27.93
C ALA A 274 -2.99 17.57 -28.99
N ALA A 275 -3.20 18.10 -30.20
CA ALA A 275 -2.11 18.36 -31.14
C ALA A 275 -1.56 19.79 -31.05
N LEU A 276 -0.26 19.95 -31.30
CA LEU A 276 0.37 21.25 -31.53
C LEU A 276 0.25 21.62 -33.01
N VAL A 277 -0.28 22.80 -33.32
CA VAL A 277 -0.38 23.30 -34.70
C VAL A 277 0.70 24.34 -34.96
N ILE A 278 1.52 24.12 -35.98
CA ILE A 278 2.60 25.01 -36.44
C ILE A 278 2.29 25.43 -37.87
N ASP A 279 2.39 26.71 -38.19
CA ASP A 279 2.27 27.23 -39.57
C ASP A 279 3.65 27.57 -40.12
N ASP A 280 4.03 27.00 -41.27
CA ASP A 280 5.35 27.24 -41.85
C ASP A 280 5.58 28.67 -42.38
N ALA A 281 4.55 29.51 -42.41
CA ALA A 281 4.64 30.93 -42.68
C ALA A 281 4.59 31.82 -41.43
N GLU A 282 4.46 31.26 -40.23
CA GLU A 282 4.50 32.05 -38.99
C GLU A 282 5.94 32.37 -38.55
N VAL A 283 6.10 33.41 -37.74
CA VAL A 283 7.37 33.72 -37.07
C VAL A 283 7.21 33.30 -35.61
N PRO A 284 7.79 32.15 -35.19
CA PRO A 284 7.67 31.69 -33.81
C PRO A 284 8.48 32.56 -32.85
N ASP A 285 8.04 32.59 -31.59
CA ASP A 285 8.82 33.15 -30.47
C ASP A 285 9.65 32.02 -29.86
N LEU A 286 10.97 32.10 -30.03
CA LEU A 286 11.90 31.05 -29.62
C LEU A 286 12.26 31.21 -28.14
N GLY A 287 12.04 30.15 -27.36
CA GLY A 287 12.40 30.13 -25.95
C GLY A 287 13.85 29.74 -25.74
N ASP A 288 14.45 30.28 -24.67
CA ASP A 288 15.73 29.79 -24.15
C ASP A 288 15.60 28.36 -23.57
N LEU A 289 16.72 27.66 -23.43
CA LEU A 289 16.77 26.31 -22.85
C LEU A 289 16.12 26.30 -21.45
N GLY A 290 15.13 25.41 -21.24
CA GLY A 290 14.33 25.34 -20.01
C GLY A 290 13.08 26.23 -20.00
N GLY A 291 12.91 27.06 -21.04
CA GLY A 291 11.66 27.76 -21.36
C GLY A 291 10.78 26.99 -22.34
N ALA A 292 10.04 27.71 -23.19
CA ALA A 292 9.17 27.13 -24.20
C ALA A 292 9.16 27.99 -25.47
N HIS A 293 9.22 27.33 -26.63
CA HIS A 293 8.91 27.94 -27.92
C HIS A 293 7.40 28.20 -28.00
N ARG A 294 7.00 29.36 -28.53
CA ARG A 294 5.60 29.72 -28.70
C ARG A 294 5.28 29.93 -30.18
N VAL A 295 4.16 29.35 -30.58
CA VAL A 295 3.53 29.55 -31.88
C VAL A 295 2.12 30.09 -31.67
N THR A 296 1.47 30.53 -32.74
CA THR A 296 0.12 31.12 -32.68
C THR A 296 -0.87 30.19 -31.99
N ARG A 297 -0.69 28.87 -32.13
CA ARG A 297 -1.64 27.84 -31.68
C ARG A 297 -1.05 26.84 -30.68
N GLY A 298 -0.10 27.29 -29.85
CA GLY A 298 0.42 26.47 -28.75
C GLY A 298 1.84 26.81 -28.35
N GLN A 299 2.43 25.92 -27.54
CA GLN A 299 3.81 26.04 -27.10
C GLN A 299 4.40 24.64 -26.91
N VAL A 300 5.71 24.52 -27.06
CA VAL A 300 6.49 23.30 -26.82
C VAL A 300 7.70 23.65 -25.97
N PRO A 301 8.13 22.81 -25.02
CA PRO A 301 9.37 23.04 -24.29
C PRO A 301 10.56 23.22 -25.24
N ALA A 302 11.38 24.25 -24.98
CA ALA A 302 12.59 24.48 -25.76
C ALA A 302 13.65 23.46 -25.34
N GLY A 303 14.01 22.58 -26.28
CA GLY A 303 14.93 21.47 -26.10
C GLY A 303 16.35 21.80 -26.51
N LEU A 304 17.30 21.02 -26.00
CA LEU A 304 18.71 21.20 -26.34
C LEU A 304 19.02 20.85 -27.79
N LEU A 305 18.23 19.95 -28.40
CA LEU A 305 18.40 19.58 -29.80
C LEU A 305 18.22 20.77 -30.74
N SER A 306 17.16 21.57 -30.57
CA SER A 306 16.94 22.76 -31.38
C SER A 306 17.94 23.88 -31.10
N ALA A 307 18.46 23.98 -29.87
CA ALA A 307 19.54 24.90 -29.53
C ALA A 307 20.86 24.53 -30.23
N LEU A 308 21.22 23.24 -30.27
CA LEU A 308 22.38 22.78 -31.04
C LEU A 308 22.16 22.95 -32.55
N ALA A 309 20.93 22.72 -33.03
CA ALA A 309 20.59 22.88 -34.45
C ALA A 309 20.78 24.33 -34.95
N GLU A 310 20.57 25.34 -34.09
CA GLU A 310 20.86 26.74 -34.40
C GLU A 310 22.33 26.94 -34.79
N GLY A 311 23.26 26.42 -33.98
CA GLY A 311 24.69 26.47 -34.29
C GLY A 311 25.05 25.69 -35.55
N VAL A 312 24.48 24.49 -35.70
CA VAL A 312 24.70 23.61 -36.87
C VAL A 312 24.28 24.32 -38.17
N LEU A 313 23.19 25.09 -38.13
CA LEU A 313 22.63 25.82 -39.28
C LEU A 313 23.22 27.23 -39.48
N ALA A 314 24.37 27.54 -38.87
CA ALA A 314 25.07 28.79 -39.11
C ALA A 314 25.48 28.96 -40.60
N ASP A 315 25.94 27.87 -41.22
CA ASP A 315 26.28 27.80 -42.63
C ASP A 315 26.14 26.37 -43.19
N GLU A 316 26.09 26.26 -44.52
CA GLU A 316 25.86 25.00 -45.22
C GLU A 316 26.99 23.97 -44.99
N GLU A 317 28.24 24.42 -45.01
CA GLU A 317 29.42 23.54 -44.88
C GLU A 317 29.48 22.93 -43.47
N THR A 318 29.24 23.75 -42.46
CA THR A 318 29.15 23.31 -41.06
C THR A 318 28.00 22.35 -40.86
N ALA A 319 26.80 22.65 -41.38
CA ALA A 319 25.64 21.78 -41.25
C ALA A 319 25.88 20.39 -41.84
N ILE A 320 26.35 20.32 -43.09
CA ILE A 320 26.61 19.04 -43.77
C ILE A 320 27.69 18.24 -43.03
N ARG A 321 28.77 18.89 -42.60
CA ARG A 321 29.88 18.23 -41.89
C ARG A 321 29.42 17.65 -40.55
N VAL A 322 28.70 18.42 -39.74
CA VAL A 322 28.24 18.00 -38.40
C VAL A 322 27.19 16.90 -38.50
N LEU A 323 26.22 17.02 -39.43
CA LEU A 323 25.21 15.97 -39.64
C LEU A 323 25.83 14.68 -40.18
N ALA A 324 26.83 14.76 -41.07
CA ALA A 324 27.58 13.58 -41.51
C ALA A 324 28.31 12.89 -40.36
N ARG A 325 28.87 13.68 -39.42
CA ARG A 325 29.51 13.12 -38.22
C ARG A 325 28.50 12.50 -37.26
N CYS A 326 27.33 13.13 -37.09
CA CYS A 326 26.21 12.59 -36.31
C CYS A 326 25.81 11.18 -36.82
N GLU A 327 25.73 11.00 -38.15
CA GLU A 327 25.44 9.69 -38.74
C GLU A 327 26.54 8.65 -38.49
N GLN A 328 27.82 9.04 -38.60
CA GLN A 328 28.93 8.13 -38.30
C GLN A 328 28.89 7.65 -36.84
N VAL A 329 28.61 8.57 -35.91
CA VAL A 329 28.45 8.21 -34.50
C VAL A 329 27.26 7.27 -34.33
N ALA A 330 26.12 7.56 -34.95
CA ALA A 330 24.94 6.71 -34.86
C ALA A 330 25.17 5.30 -35.44
N GLU A 331 26.00 5.15 -36.48
CA GLU A 331 26.36 3.86 -37.08
C GLU A 331 27.21 2.99 -36.12
N GLU A 332 28.13 3.60 -35.36
CA GLU A 332 28.95 2.89 -34.37
C GLU A 332 28.12 2.31 -33.20
N PHE A 333 26.90 2.81 -32.99
CA PHE A 333 25.96 2.40 -31.95
C PHE A 333 24.66 1.80 -32.53
N ALA A 334 24.71 1.18 -33.72
CA ALA A 334 23.51 0.69 -34.40
C ALA A 334 22.71 -0.38 -33.63
N ASP A 335 23.37 -1.10 -32.73
CA ASP A 335 22.75 -2.13 -31.88
C ASP A 335 22.18 -1.57 -30.56
N ASP A 336 22.42 -0.29 -30.25
CA ASP A 336 21.97 0.39 -29.04
C ASP A 336 20.71 1.24 -29.27
N THR A 337 20.01 1.54 -28.17
CA THR A 337 18.93 2.55 -28.21
C THR A 337 19.53 3.94 -28.06
N LEU A 338 19.47 4.74 -29.13
CA LEU A 338 19.96 6.11 -29.16
C LEU A 338 18.85 7.12 -28.86
N THR A 339 19.19 8.17 -28.12
CA THR A 339 18.34 9.36 -28.03
C THR A 339 18.52 10.24 -29.28
N PRO A 340 17.53 11.09 -29.63
CA PRO A 340 17.66 12.02 -30.74
C PRO A 340 18.85 12.99 -30.62
N LEU A 341 19.29 13.30 -29.40
CA LEU A 341 20.26 14.35 -29.10
C LEU A 341 21.71 13.87 -29.05
N TRP A 342 21.96 12.67 -28.51
CA TRP A 342 23.31 12.29 -28.12
C TRP A 342 24.33 12.24 -29.28
N PRO A 343 24.03 11.65 -30.45
CA PRO A 343 24.97 11.67 -31.58
C PRO A 343 25.26 13.08 -32.11
N LEU A 344 24.26 13.97 -32.14
CA LEU A 344 24.46 15.37 -32.55
C LEU A 344 25.34 16.11 -31.53
N ALA A 345 25.12 15.89 -30.23
CA ALA A 345 25.93 16.49 -29.17
C ALA A 345 27.42 16.10 -29.30
N ILE A 346 27.73 14.84 -29.63
CA ILE A 346 29.12 14.44 -29.92
C ILE A 346 29.68 15.19 -31.13
N ALA A 347 28.92 15.26 -32.22
CA ALA A 347 29.38 15.92 -33.43
C ALA A 347 29.61 17.43 -33.22
N VAL A 348 28.78 18.09 -32.41
CA VAL A 348 28.92 19.51 -32.05
C VAL A 348 30.13 19.73 -31.11
N GLU A 349 30.33 18.87 -30.10
CA GLU A 349 31.49 18.97 -29.20
C GLU A 349 32.82 18.78 -29.93
N GLU A 350 32.84 17.96 -30.98
CA GLU A 350 34.03 17.72 -31.80
C GLU A 350 34.36 18.86 -32.77
N ASP A 351 33.37 19.68 -33.16
CA ASP A 351 33.56 20.73 -34.15
C ASP A 351 34.09 22.02 -33.49
N PRO A 352 35.31 22.50 -33.83
CA PRO A 352 35.88 23.71 -33.23
C PRO A 352 35.10 24.99 -33.57
N GLY A 353 34.34 24.99 -34.66
CA GLY A 353 33.52 26.13 -35.09
C GLY A 353 32.29 26.35 -34.21
N LEU A 354 31.89 25.35 -33.41
CA LEU A 354 30.72 25.39 -32.54
C LEU A 354 31.08 25.49 -31.05
N ALA A 355 32.24 26.08 -30.74
CA ALA A 355 32.78 26.18 -29.38
C ALA A 355 31.81 26.80 -28.36
N GLU A 356 30.92 27.70 -28.79
CA GLU A 356 29.91 28.30 -27.92
C GLU A 356 28.87 27.30 -27.41
N PHE A 357 28.64 26.20 -28.14
CA PHE A 357 27.69 25.14 -27.79
C PHE A 357 28.34 23.94 -27.07
N HIS A 358 29.67 23.93 -26.89
CA HIS A 358 30.40 22.78 -26.33
C HIS A 358 29.99 22.43 -24.90
N ALA A 359 29.72 23.43 -24.05
CA ALA A 359 29.31 23.19 -22.67
C ALA A 359 27.98 22.44 -22.58
N ASP A 360 27.02 22.85 -23.40
CA ASP A 360 25.70 22.23 -23.53
C ASP A 360 25.78 20.83 -24.14
N ALA A 361 26.57 20.68 -25.21
CA ALA A 361 26.85 19.38 -25.82
C ALA A 361 27.50 18.40 -24.84
N LEU A 362 28.50 18.83 -24.07
CA LEU A 362 29.14 18.01 -23.04
C LEU A 362 28.16 17.54 -21.96
N LYS A 363 27.23 18.41 -21.55
CA LYS A 363 26.17 18.04 -20.61
C LYS A 363 25.28 16.92 -21.19
N ALA A 364 24.83 17.08 -22.44
CA ALA A 364 24.05 16.04 -23.14
C ALA A 364 24.82 14.72 -23.28
N ILE A 365 26.13 14.78 -23.56
CA ILE A 365 26.99 13.60 -23.65
C ILE A 365 27.05 12.84 -22.32
N ALA A 366 27.08 13.55 -21.18
CA ALA A 366 27.06 12.94 -19.85
C ALA A 366 25.69 12.32 -19.50
N ASP A 367 24.61 13.04 -19.84
CA ASP A 367 23.23 12.75 -19.46
C ASP A 367 22.53 11.70 -20.33
N GLU A 368 22.89 11.56 -21.60
CA GLU A 368 22.14 10.73 -22.57
C GLU A 368 22.97 9.61 -23.22
N ALA A 369 24.11 9.28 -22.61
CA ALA A 369 24.97 8.18 -23.06
C ALA A 369 24.20 6.84 -23.22
N PRO A 370 24.29 6.16 -24.39
CA PRO A 370 23.66 4.86 -24.60
C PRO A 370 24.29 3.75 -23.76
N GLU A 371 23.62 2.60 -23.67
CA GLU A 371 24.05 1.47 -22.83
C GLU A 371 25.38 0.88 -23.29
N GLY A 372 25.60 0.72 -24.60
CA GLY A 372 26.83 0.18 -25.18
C GLY A 372 28.05 1.10 -25.17
N VAL A 373 28.00 2.29 -24.54
CA VAL A 373 29.14 3.24 -24.51
C VAL A 373 30.44 2.62 -24.03
N ASP A 374 30.39 1.73 -23.02
CA ASP A 374 31.58 1.08 -22.48
C ASP A 374 32.26 0.13 -23.48
N GLY A 375 31.53 -0.33 -24.51
CA GLY A 375 32.05 -1.15 -25.61
C GLY A 375 32.85 -0.36 -26.65
N VAL A 376 32.74 0.96 -26.67
CA VAL A 376 33.38 1.86 -27.65
C VAL A 376 34.42 2.75 -26.93
N PRO A 377 35.73 2.46 -27.03
CA PRO A 377 36.74 3.08 -26.17
C PRO A 377 36.80 4.62 -26.21
N TRP A 378 36.66 5.23 -27.40
CA TRP A 378 36.70 6.69 -27.52
C TRP A 378 35.46 7.33 -26.88
N ALA A 379 34.29 6.70 -27.01
CA ALA A 379 33.04 7.19 -26.47
C ALA A 379 33.03 7.05 -24.93
N ALA A 380 33.46 5.90 -24.41
CA ALA A 380 33.63 5.69 -22.97
C ALA A 380 34.57 6.73 -22.35
N GLN A 381 35.69 7.03 -23.01
CA GLN A 381 36.61 8.07 -22.56
C GLN A 381 35.95 9.45 -22.55
N ARG A 382 35.21 9.81 -23.61
CA ARG A 382 34.55 11.10 -23.74
C ARG A 382 33.41 11.27 -22.72
N VAL A 383 32.52 10.29 -22.60
CA VAL A 383 31.46 10.27 -21.57
C VAL A 383 32.07 10.32 -20.17
N GLY A 384 33.15 9.60 -19.91
CA GLY A 384 33.87 9.67 -18.64
C GLY A 384 34.46 11.05 -18.34
N LYS A 385 34.94 11.79 -19.34
CA LYS A 385 35.37 13.19 -19.19
C LYS A 385 34.17 14.11 -18.94
N ALA A 386 33.11 13.98 -19.73
CA ALA A 386 31.89 14.77 -19.59
C ALA A 386 31.29 14.62 -18.18
N ARG A 387 31.19 13.39 -17.67
CA ARG A 387 30.68 13.09 -16.32
C ARG A 387 31.54 13.60 -15.16
N LYS A 388 32.82 13.95 -15.40
CA LYS A 388 33.64 14.65 -14.39
C LYS A 388 33.28 16.12 -14.27
N VAL A 389 32.84 16.73 -15.37
CA VAL A 389 32.43 18.14 -15.42
C VAL A 389 30.96 18.28 -15.04
N TYR A 390 30.12 17.37 -15.54
CA TYR A 390 28.68 17.30 -15.29
C TYR A 390 28.31 15.92 -14.69
N PRO A 391 28.52 15.72 -13.38
CA PRO A 391 28.11 14.50 -12.70
C PRO A 391 26.59 14.31 -12.77
N LEU A 392 26.17 13.05 -12.86
CA LEU A 392 24.75 12.71 -12.83
C LEU A 392 24.16 13.00 -11.45
N THR A 393 22.94 13.54 -11.45
CA THR A 393 22.16 13.77 -10.22
C THR A 393 21.68 12.46 -9.61
N ALA A 394 21.33 12.50 -8.32
CA ALA A 394 20.77 11.33 -7.62
C ALA A 394 19.48 10.82 -8.27
N ASP A 395 18.62 11.70 -8.81
CA ASP A 395 17.36 11.31 -9.46
C ASP A 395 17.58 10.63 -10.83
N GLN A 396 18.53 11.13 -11.62
CA GLN A 396 18.93 10.49 -12.88
C GLN A 396 19.51 9.09 -12.60
N LEU A 397 20.37 8.97 -11.59
CA LEU A 397 20.95 7.70 -11.18
C LEU A 397 19.90 6.75 -10.61
N LEU A 398 18.92 7.24 -9.83
CA LEU A 398 17.81 6.45 -9.31
C LEU A 398 16.96 5.88 -10.45
N SER A 399 16.61 6.70 -11.43
CA SER A 399 15.79 6.29 -12.57
C SER A 399 16.46 5.14 -13.35
N ARG A 400 17.76 5.27 -13.60
CA ARG A 400 18.56 4.20 -14.24
C ARG A 400 18.69 2.97 -13.35
N PHE A 401 18.89 3.15 -12.06
CA PHE A 401 18.99 2.05 -11.11
C PHE A 401 17.70 1.24 -11.00
N ILE A 402 16.52 1.90 -10.97
CA ILE A 402 15.21 1.25 -10.99
C ILE A 402 15.02 0.44 -12.29
N ALA A 403 15.35 1.03 -13.44
CA ALA A 403 15.24 0.37 -14.74
C ALA A 403 16.12 -0.89 -14.80
N ALA A 404 17.41 -0.76 -14.43
CA ALA A 404 18.35 -1.88 -14.39
C ALA A 404 17.90 -2.99 -13.42
N HIS A 405 17.45 -2.62 -12.21
CA HIS A 405 16.98 -3.59 -11.22
C HIS A 405 15.72 -4.33 -11.67
N SER A 406 14.77 -3.63 -12.29
CA SER A 406 13.53 -4.23 -12.80
C SER A 406 13.76 -5.12 -14.03
N GLY A 407 14.75 -4.77 -14.86
CA GLY A 407 15.14 -5.53 -16.05
C GLY A 407 16.12 -6.68 -15.79
N GLY A 408 16.59 -6.85 -14.54
CA GLY A 408 17.61 -7.86 -14.20
C GLY A 408 19.01 -7.56 -14.75
N GLY A 409 19.29 -6.29 -15.05
CA GLY A 409 20.60 -5.82 -15.51
C GLY A 409 21.63 -5.66 -14.39
N PRO A 410 22.90 -5.33 -14.72
CA PRO A 410 23.94 -5.07 -13.75
C PRO A 410 23.63 -3.82 -12.93
N VAL A 411 23.69 -3.92 -11.61
CA VAL A 411 23.18 -2.89 -10.68
C VAL A 411 24.22 -2.39 -9.68
N GLU A 412 25.38 -3.04 -9.57
CA GLU A 412 26.40 -2.76 -8.56
C GLU A 412 27.00 -1.37 -8.71
N THR A 413 27.44 -1.03 -9.91
CA THR A 413 28.04 0.27 -10.23
C THR A 413 27.00 1.39 -10.09
N LEU A 414 25.79 1.16 -10.63
CA LEU A 414 24.69 2.13 -10.57
C LEU A 414 24.22 2.39 -9.14
N GLY A 415 24.06 1.34 -8.33
CA GLY A 415 23.70 1.45 -6.92
C GLY A 415 24.76 2.20 -6.11
N THR A 416 26.04 1.96 -6.38
CA THR A 416 27.14 2.67 -5.71
C THR A 416 27.18 4.15 -6.09
N GLN A 417 27.06 4.47 -7.38
CA GLN A 417 27.02 5.86 -7.85
C GLN A 417 25.79 6.60 -7.32
N PHE A 418 24.62 5.95 -7.35
CA PHE A 418 23.38 6.48 -6.81
C PHE A 418 23.53 6.80 -5.32
N LEU A 419 24.01 5.84 -4.51
CA LEU A 419 24.18 6.04 -3.07
C LEU A 419 25.17 7.18 -2.78
N ALA A 420 26.27 7.27 -3.54
CA ALA A 420 27.22 8.38 -3.42
C ALA A 420 26.55 9.75 -3.66
N ALA A 421 25.83 9.89 -4.78
CA ALA A 421 25.15 11.13 -5.15
C ALA A 421 24.02 11.50 -4.17
N ALA A 422 23.23 10.51 -3.76
CA ALA A 422 22.15 10.66 -2.79
C ALA A 422 22.64 11.14 -1.43
N VAL A 423 23.72 10.55 -0.89
CA VAL A 423 24.28 10.92 0.42
C VAL A 423 24.99 12.28 0.36
N ALA A 424 25.61 12.62 -0.77
CA ALA A 424 26.25 13.92 -0.97
C ALA A 424 25.24 15.08 -0.98
N ASP A 425 23.98 14.85 -1.42
CA ASP A 425 22.94 15.88 -1.46
C ASP A 425 22.06 15.89 -0.18
N PRO A 426 22.19 16.90 0.71
CA PRO A 426 21.37 17.01 1.92
C PRO A 426 19.86 17.10 1.64
N ARG A 427 19.49 17.76 0.54
CA ARG A 427 18.08 17.93 0.16
C ARG A 427 17.52 16.60 -0.31
N TRP A 428 18.30 15.81 -1.04
CA TRP A 428 17.87 14.49 -1.50
C TRP A 428 17.68 13.52 -0.33
N VAL A 429 18.59 13.47 0.66
CA VAL A 429 18.38 12.65 1.88
C VAL A 429 17.09 13.06 2.60
N SER A 430 16.84 14.37 2.73
CA SER A 430 15.69 14.90 3.47
C SER A 430 14.35 14.78 2.73
N TRP A 431 14.34 14.94 1.40
CA TRP A 431 13.11 15.09 0.60
C TRP A 431 12.96 14.10 -0.56
N GLY A 432 14.03 13.35 -0.89
CA GLY A 432 14.04 12.41 -2.01
C GLY A 432 13.09 11.22 -1.84
N PRO A 433 12.80 10.49 -2.92
CA PRO A 433 11.86 9.38 -2.92
C PRO A 433 12.50 8.07 -2.40
N VAL A 434 12.95 8.03 -1.13
CA VAL A 434 13.60 6.86 -0.52
C VAL A 434 12.78 5.56 -0.68
N GLY A 435 11.45 5.67 -0.65
CA GLY A 435 10.54 4.55 -0.84
C GLY A 435 10.63 3.88 -2.22
N SER A 436 10.99 4.65 -3.25
CA SER A 436 11.18 4.19 -4.63
C SER A 436 12.54 3.53 -4.87
N VAL A 437 13.45 3.61 -3.90
CA VAL A 437 14.80 3.02 -4.02
C VAL A 437 14.69 1.50 -3.94
N PRO A 438 15.23 0.74 -4.92
CA PRO A 438 15.25 -0.71 -4.89
C PRO A 438 16.02 -1.29 -3.69
N ARG A 439 15.53 -2.39 -3.13
CA ARG A 439 16.25 -3.20 -2.13
C ARG A 439 17.20 -4.16 -2.84
N ALA A 440 18.40 -3.67 -3.20
CA ALA A 440 19.36 -4.44 -4.00
C ALA A 440 20.56 -4.97 -3.20
N ALA A 441 20.98 -4.30 -2.11
CA ALA A 441 22.14 -4.66 -1.30
C ALA A 441 23.45 -4.92 -2.10
N VAL A 442 23.79 -4.00 -3.01
CA VAL A 442 24.88 -4.14 -3.98
C VAL A 442 26.08 -3.22 -3.78
N ALA A 443 25.91 -2.06 -3.12
CA ALA A 443 26.94 -1.03 -3.06
C ALA A 443 28.03 -1.33 -2.00
N GLU A 444 29.29 -1.15 -2.39
CA GLU A 444 30.46 -1.29 -1.52
C GLU A 444 30.72 0.01 -0.75
N LEU A 445 30.49 0.00 0.56
CA LEU A 445 30.57 1.19 1.39
C LEU A 445 31.99 1.74 1.59
N THR A 446 33.01 0.89 1.43
CA THR A 446 34.42 1.29 1.58
C THR A 446 34.79 2.47 0.68
N ALA A 447 34.27 2.50 -0.55
CA ALA A 447 34.52 3.58 -1.50
C ALA A 447 33.72 4.86 -1.20
N LEU A 448 32.64 4.75 -0.40
CA LEU A 448 31.73 5.83 -0.06
C LEU A 448 32.05 6.47 1.30
N ARG A 449 33.06 5.94 1.99
CA ARG A 449 33.40 6.32 3.36
C ARG A 449 33.56 7.84 3.58
N PRO A 450 34.26 8.60 2.72
CA PRO A 450 34.42 10.04 2.92
C PRO A 450 33.09 10.81 2.95
N VAL A 451 32.17 10.46 2.05
CA VAL A 451 30.86 11.13 1.92
C VAL A 451 29.93 10.74 3.08
N LEU A 452 30.00 9.48 3.53
CA LEU A 452 29.25 8.99 4.67
C LEU A 452 29.74 9.59 5.99
N ASP A 453 31.06 9.67 6.19
CA ASP A 453 31.66 10.31 7.38
C ASP A 453 31.26 11.78 7.47
N GLU A 454 31.31 12.53 6.36
CA GLU A 454 30.87 13.93 6.30
C GLU A 454 29.38 14.07 6.67
N ARG A 455 28.53 13.19 6.12
CA ARG A 455 27.09 13.22 6.41
C ARG A 455 26.78 12.87 7.86
N ILE A 456 27.43 11.84 8.41
CA ILE A 456 27.27 11.46 9.82
C ILE A 456 27.79 12.58 10.72
N ALA A 457 28.94 13.19 10.40
CA ALA A 457 29.47 14.32 11.15
C ALA A 457 28.53 15.53 11.10
N ALA A 458 27.86 15.80 9.97
CA ALA A 458 26.88 16.86 9.85
C ALA A 458 25.64 16.63 10.74
N LEU A 459 25.17 15.38 10.85
CA LEU A 459 24.11 15.01 11.80
C LEU A 459 24.59 15.23 13.24
N VAL A 460 25.83 14.84 13.57
CA VAL A 460 26.41 15.04 14.90
C VAL A 460 26.57 16.53 15.25
N ALA A 461 26.97 17.37 14.30
CA ALA A 461 27.19 18.79 14.53
C ALA A 461 25.91 19.57 14.86
N ARG A 462 24.74 19.08 14.40
CA ARG A 462 23.43 19.71 14.62
C ARG A 462 22.71 19.22 15.90
N ARG A 463 23.38 18.44 16.74
CA ARG A 463 22.84 17.98 18.04
C ARG A 463 22.47 19.17 18.94
N GLY A 464 21.36 19.05 19.67
CA GLY A 464 20.90 20.07 20.64
C GLY A 464 20.31 21.33 20.02
N THR A 465 19.97 21.30 18.73
CA THR A 465 19.19 22.36 18.06
C THR A 465 17.71 22.25 18.40
N ASP A 466 16.94 23.32 18.13
CA ASP A 466 15.50 23.39 18.44
C ASP A 466 14.61 22.43 17.60
N GLU A 467 15.19 21.66 16.66
CA GLU A 467 14.46 20.74 15.75
C GLU A 467 14.91 19.25 15.86
N PRO A 468 14.82 18.61 17.05
CA PRO A 468 15.28 17.24 17.26
C PRO A 468 14.55 16.19 16.41
N ALA A 469 13.27 16.40 16.09
CA ALA A 469 12.48 15.50 15.26
C ALA A 469 12.97 15.46 13.80
N GLY A 470 13.36 16.61 13.23
CA GLY A 470 13.89 16.70 11.87
C GLY A 470 15.23 15.97 11.71
N LEU A 471 16.09 16.09 12.72
CA LEU A 471 17.38 15.41 12.75
C LEU A 471 17.24 13.88 12.80
N LEU A 472 16.30 13.37 13.60
CA LEU A 472 16.00 11.94 13.65
C LEU A 472 15.46 11.43 12.31
N ILE A 473 14.52 12.17 11.69
CA ILE A 473 13.94 11.77 10.41
C ILE A 473 15.01 11.73 9.32
N GLU A 474 15.88 12.75 9.24
CA GLU A 474 16.99 12.79 8.29
C GLU A 474 17.93 11.57 8.48
N GLY A 475 18.29 11.26 9.73
CA GLY A 475 19.15 10.10 10.02
C GLY A 475 18.48 8.74 9.79
N LEU A 476 17.17 8.60 10.05
CA LEU A 476 16.42 7.38 9.71
C LEU A 476 16.29 7.20 8.20
N ARG A 477 16.11 8.29 7.44
CA ARG A 477 16.08 8.24 5.97
C ARG A 477 17.44 7.86 5.39
N LEU A 478 18.52 8.41 5.95
CA LEU A 478 19.88 7.98 5.61
C LEU A 478 20.10 6.49 5.92
N ALA A 479 19.65 6.03 7.09
CA ALA A 479 19.73 4.62 7.46
C ALA A 479 18.96 3.71 6.50
N GLU A 480 17.75 4.10 6.09
CA GLU A 480 16.94 3.36 5.12
C GLU A 480 17.61 3.30 3.74
N LEU A 481 18.24 4.40 3.29
CA LEU A 481 18.99 4.41 2.04
C LEU A 481 20.17 3.44 2.05
N ILE A 482 20.96 3.48 3.12
CA ILE A 482 22.09 2.56 3.30
C ILE A 482 21.56 1.11 3.37
N ASP A 483 20.48 0.85 4.11
CA ASP A 483 19.92 -0.50 4.27
C ASP A 483 19.40 -1.10 2.95
N ARG A 484 18.81 -0.27 2.07
CA ARG A 484 18.30 -0.70 0.76
C ARG A 484 19.41 -1.01 -0.24
N VAL A 485 20.46 -0.20 -0.28
CA VAL A 485 21.43 -0.21 -1.38
C VAL A 485 22.76 -0.88 -1.01
N ALA A 486 23.20 -0.78 0.24
CA ALA A 486 24.52 -1.25 0.65
C ALA A 486 24.60 -2.77 0.81
N ARG A 487 25.73 -3.34 0.38
CA ARG A 487 26.05 -4.75 0.64
C ARG A 487 26.31 -4.96 2.13
N ARG A 488 25.85 -6.09 2.66
CA ARG A 488 26.07 -6.47 4.07
C ARG A 488 27.50 -6.95 4.26
N GLY A 489 28.15 -6.51 5.35
CA GLY A 489 29.54 -6.84 5.67
C GLY A 489 30.05 -6.05 6.88
N ASP A 490 31.36 -6.09 7.12
CA ASP A 490 32.00 -5.42 8.26
C ASP A 490 31.83 -3.90 8.20
N GLU A 491 32.01 -3.30 7.02
CA GLU A 491 31.91 -1.85 6.83
C GLU A 491 30.46 -1.36 6.99
N PHE A 492 29.48 -2.16 6.55
CA PHE A 492 28.07 -1.92 6.83
C PHE A 492 27.81 -1.91 8.34
N THR A 493 28.30 -2.91 9.06
CA THR A 493 28.11 -3.02 10.52
C THR A 493 28.75 -1.83 11.24
N ARG A 494 29.92 -1.39 10.79
CA ARG A 494 30.62 -0.23 11.34
C ARG A 494 29.84 1.08 11.11
N ILE A 495 29.47 1.38 9.87
CA ILE A 495 28.74 2.61 9.52
C ILE A 495 27.37 2.65 10.20
N THR A 496 26.68 1.51 10.26
CA THR A 496 25.39 1.45 10.96
C THR A 496 25.55 1.69 12.47
N GLY A 497 26.61 1.20 13.10
CA GLY A 497 26.94 1.51 14.49
C GLY A 497 27.30 2.98 14.73
N GLU A 498 28.07 3.59 13.83
CA GLU A 498 28.41 5.03 13.88
C GLU A 498 27.16 5.90 13.72
N LEU A 499 26.26 5.57 12.79
CA LEU A 499 24.99 6.24 12.61
C LEU A 499 24.04 6.05 13.80
N ALA A 500 24.04 4.87 14.43
CA ALA A 500 23.26 4.63 15.65
C ALA A 500 23.73 5.54 16.79
N SER A 501 25.05 5.65 17.00
CA SER A 501 25.65 6.60 17.95
C SER A 501 25.32 8.06 17.59
N ALA A 502 25.25 8.38 16.29
CA ALA A 502 24.86 9.70 15.80
C ALA A 502 23.43 10.07 16.24
N LEU A 503 22.47 9.16 16.04
CA LEU A 503 21.04 9.34 16.31
C LEU A 503 20.69 9.32 17.81
N ASP A 504 21.39 8.51 18.59
CA ASP A 504 21.15 8.25 20.01
C ASP A 504 21.20 9.50 20.92
N SER A 505 21.82 10.57 20.44
CA SER A 505 22.06 11.82 21.18
C SER A 505 21.11 12.97 20.79
N GLY A 506 20.15 12.71 19.88
CA GLY A 506 19.25 13.73 19.32
C GLY A 506 17.98 14.03 20.13
N GLY A 507 17.59 13.16 21.07
CA GLY A 507 16.36 13.33 21.87
C GLY A 507 15.06 13.06 21.09
N LEU A 508 14.21 12.15 21.58
CA LEU A 508 12.91 11.79 21.01
C LEU A 508 11.75 12.61 21.59
N ALA A 509 12.02 13.52 22.52
CA ALA A 509 10.99 14.28 23.22
C ALA A 509 10.21 15.17 22.24
N GLY A 510 9.00 14.74 21.87
CA GLY A 510 8.11 15.44 20.94
C GLY A 510 7.73 14.65 19.68
N PHE A 511 8.55 13.70 19.23
CA PHE A 511 8.37 12.99 17.95
C PHE A 511 7.02 12.24 17.85
N PHE A 512 6.65 11.48 18.89
CA PHE A 512 5.40 10.70 18.92
C PHE A 512 4.16 11.52 19.31
N TRP A 513 4.33 12.82 19.56
CA TRP A 513 3.27 13.73 20.02
C TRP A 513 2.76 14.65 18.93
N GLU A 514 3.58 14.88 17.90
CA GLU A 514 3.18 15.67 16.76
C GLU A 514 2.41 14.80 15.75
N PRO A 515 1.26 15.30 15.22
CA PRO A 515 0.57 14.60 14.16
C PRO A 515 1.51 14.43 12.94
N PRO A 516 1.42 13.32 12.19
CA PRO A 516 2.31 13.04 11.06
C PRO A 516 2.41 14.17 10.02
N GLU A 517 1.36 14.98 9.91
CA GLU A 517 1.27 16.18 9.06
C GLU A 517 2.25 17.31 9.44
N ARG A 518 2.80 17.29 10.66
CA ARG A 518 3.81 18.24 11.14
C ARG A 518 5.23 17.68 11.07
N TRP A 519 5.40 16.42 10.68
CA TRP A 519 6.72 15.85 10.50
C TRP A 519 7.40 16.52 9.29
N PRO A 520 8.65 17.00 9.41
CA PRO A 520 9.36 17.62 8.31
C PRO A 520 9.59 16.64 7.16
N GLY A 521 9.48 17.12 5.92
CA GLY A 521 9.62 16.28 4.73
C GLY A 521 8.28 15.70 4.23
N ASN A 522 8.29 15.11 3.04
CA ASN A 522 7.24 14.17 2.61
C ASN A 522 7.38 12.83 3.38
N PHE A 523 7.45 12.86 4.72
CA PHE A 523 7.68 11.66 5.53
C PHE A 523 6.38 10.91 5.76
N THR A 524 6.35 9.66 5.32
CA THR A 524 5.27 8.72 5.60
C THR A 524 5.81 7.60 6.49
N PRO A 525 5.08 7.13 7.53
CA PRO A 525 5.54 6.06 8.41
C PRO A 525 6.04 4.81 7.67
N GLN A 526 5.47 4.50 6.50
CA GLN A 526 5.81 3.35 5.66
C GLN A 526 7.17 3.46 4.95
N LEU A 527 7.81 4.63 5.02
CA LEU A 527 9.10 4.89 4.37
C LEU A 527 10.23 4.10 5.01
N ILE A 528 10.20 3.96 6.34
CA ILE A 528 11.26 3.34 7.14
C ILE A 528 10.88 1.89 7.39
N GLY A 529 11.74 0.97 6.95
CA GLY A 529 11.51 -0.46 7.08
C GLY A 529 11.61 -0.98 8.53
N PRO A 530 11.08 -2.19 8.79
CA PRO A 530 11.11 -2.82 10.11
C PRO A 530 12.54 -2.99 10.64
N ASP A 531 13.48 -3.39 9.80
CA ASP A 531 14.89 -3.60 10.18
C ASP A 531 15.57 -2.31 10.66
N VAL A 532 15.26 -1.18 10.01
CA VAL A 532 15.81 0.13 10.38
C VAL A 532 15.18 0.62 11.69
N ARG A 533 13.87 0.44 11.88
CA ARG A 533 13.22 0.76 13.17
C ARG A 533 13.79 -0.10 14.30
N ALA A 534 13.98 -1.40 14.08
CA ALA A 534 14.56 -2.31 15.06
C ALA A 534 16.01 -1.94 15.41
N ARG A 535 16.84 -1.58 14.41
CA ARG A 535 18.26 -1.28 14.62
C ARG A 535 18.51 0.09 15.25
N TYR A 536 17.71 1.09 14.91
CA TYR A 536 17.98 2.48 15.31
C TYR A 536 16.97 3.02 16.32
N LEU A 537 15.67 2.80 16.11
CA LEU A 537 14.64 3.45 16.91
C LEU A 537 14.43 2.75 18.26
N ARG A 538 14.34 1.40 18.27
CA ARG A 538 14.10 0.63 19.50
C ARG A 538 15.23 0.79 20.53
N PRO A 539 16.53 0.73 20.18
CA PRO A 539 17.60 0.93 21.17
C PRO A 539 17.67 2.35 21.76
N ILE A 540 17.17 3.36 21.04
CA ILE A 540 17.07 4.73 21.57
C ILE A 540 15.89 4.83 22.54
N LEU A 541 14.74 4.25 22.16
CA LEU A 541 13.54 4.22 22.99
C LEU A 541 13.74 3.45 24.31
N SER A 542 14.53 2.37 24.32
CA SER A 542 14.74 1.54 25.51
C SER A 542 15.46 2.24 26.65
N ARG A 543 15.97 3.47 26.42
CA ARG A 543 16.63 4.30 27.43
C ARG A 543 15.69 5.28 28.12
N TYR A 544 14.46 5.42 27.62
CA TYR A 544 13.45 6.29 28.20
C TYR A 544 12.82 5.62 29.42
N ARG A 545 12.44 6.45 30.41
CA ARG A 545 11.77 5.96 31.61
C ARG A 545 10.38 5.39 31.30
N PRO A 546 9.89 4.41 32.09
CA PRO A 546 8.56 3.83 31.93
C PRO A 546 7.42 4.85 31.80
N ASP A 547 7.49 5.96 32.55
CA ASP A 547 6.49 7.03 32.50
C ASP A 547 6.35 7.66 31.11
N TYR A 548 7.46 7.83 30.38
CA TYR A 548 7.43 8.36 29.01
C TYR A 548 6.89 7.32 28.03
N LEU A 549 7.31 6.06 28.17
CA LEU A 549 6.89 4.97 27.28
C LEU A 549 5.38 4.71 27.35
N ARG A 550 4.80 4.81 28.55
CA ARG A 550 3.34 4.70 28.76
C ARG A 550 2.52 5.79 28.09
N LEU A 551 3.14 6.91 27.76
CA LEU A 551 2.47 8.03 27.11
C LEU A 551 2.40 7.84 25.57
N ILE A 552 3.27 7.03 24.96
CA ILE A 552 3.23 6.76 23.52
C ILE A 552 1.91 6.06 23.14
N ARG A 553 1.17 6.64 22.19
CA ARG A 553 -0.15 6.13 21.76
C ARG A 553 -0.04 4.87 20.91
N PHE A 554 -1.18 4.17 20.76
CA PHE A 554 -1.40 3.01 19.89
C PHE A 554 -0.69 3.11 18.52
N THR A 555 -0.90 4.20 17.79
CA THR A 555 -0.34 4.38 16.43
C THR A 555 1.19 4.43 16.42
N GLY A 556 1.81 4.99 17.47
CA GLY A 556 3.26 5.03 17.62
C GLY A 556 3.82 3.64 17.87
N TRP A 557 3.25 2.89 18.81
CA TRP A 557 3.68 1.53 19.12
C TRP A 557 3.46 0.54 17.98
N SER A 558 2.33 0.64 17.29
CA SER A 558 2.07 -0.13 16.08
C SER A 558 3.17 0.13 15.05
N TRP A 559 3.48 1.40 14.76
CA TRP A 559 4.52 1.73 13.79
C TRP A 559 5.92 1.26 14.21
N ILE A 560 6.27 1.24 15.51
CA ILE A 560 7.61 0.79 15.96
C ILE A 560 7.83 -0.72 15.72
N PHE A 561 6.77 -1.52 15.81
CA PHE A 561 6.84 -2.99 15.81
C PHE A 561 6.21 -3.68 14.58
N GLU A 562 5.41 -2.99 13.76
CA GLU A 562 4.77 -3.58 12.58
C GLU A 562 5.81 -4.13 11.57
N ASP A 563 5.64 -5.36 11.07
CA ASP A 563 6.55 -5.97 10.09
C ASP A 563 6.13 -5.71 8.63
N THR A 564 4.84 -5.47 8.37
CA THR A 564 4.31 -5.23 7.02
C THR A 564 3.26 -4.13 7.04
N PRO A 565 3.37 -3.09 6.19
CA PRO A 565 2.36 -2.05 6.11
C PRO A 565 1.05 -2.67 5.61
N SER A 566 0.02 -2.65 6.46
CA SER A 566 -1.33 -3.05 6.04
C SER A 566 -1.85 -2.08 4.96
N ALA A 567 -1.83 -2.51 3.70
CA ALA A 567 -2.28 -1.71 2.55
C ALA A 567 -3.80 -1.46 2.52
N GLN A 568 -4.54 -2.03 3.48
CA GLN A 568 -5.99 -1.91 3.59
C GLN A 568 -6.34 -1.90 5.08
N GLY A 569 -7.03 -0.85 5.55
CA GLY A 569 -7.43 -0.65 6.95
C GLY A 569 -8.49 -1.63 7.47
N GLY A 570 -8.30 -2.93 7.23
CA GLY A 570 -9.24 -4.00 7.57
C GLY A 570 -8.63 -5.23 8.25
N ALA A 571 -7.29 -5.35 8.33
CA ALA A 571 -6.66 -6.38 9.17
C ALA A 571 -6.17 -5.72 10.46
N ALA A 572 -6.56 -6.27 11.62
CA ALA A 572 -6.10 -5.80 12.92
C ALA A 572 -4.58 -5.59 12.88
N GLN A 573 -4.12 -4.36 13.13
CA GLN A 573 -2.70 -4.04 13.22
C GLN A 573 -2.08 -4.95 14.28
N ALA A 574 -1.32 -5.94 13.82
CA ALA A 574 -0.64 -6.90 14.67
C ALA A 574 0.67 -6.27 15.15
N ILE A 575 1.00 -6.43 16.45
CA ILE A 575 2.36 -6.26 16.93
C ILE A 575 3.03 -7.64 16.86
N PRO A 576 3.77 -7.96 15.78
CA PRO A 576 4.44 -9.25 15.66
C PRO A 576 5.43 -9.43 16.82
N ILE A 577 5.49 -10.65 17.34
CA ILE A 577 6.50 -11.01 18.35
C ILE A 577 7.86 -11.01 17.63
N PRO A 578 8.85 -10.24 18.10
CA PRO A 578 10.18 -10.22 17.49
C PRO A 578 10.79 -11.63 17.48
N ALA A 579 11.13 -12.14 16.29
CA ALA A 579 11.64 -13.50 16.14
C ALA A 579 13.01 -13.72 16.83
N ASN A 580 13.83 -12.68 16.88
CA ASN A 580 15.13 -12.65 17.59
C ASN A 580 15.18 -11.38 18.45
N PRO A 581 14.53 -11.37 19.62
CA PRO A 581 14.39 -10.17 20.44
C PRO A 581 15.75 -9.73 20.98
N THR A 582 16.06 -8.45 20.81
CA THR A 582 17.16 -7.78 21.51
C THR A 582 16.75 -7.39 22.94
N ASP A 583 17.70 -7.00 23.79
CA ASP A 583 17.39 -6.48 25.14
C ASP A 583 16.45 -5.26 25.07
N ALA A 584 16.58 -4.45 24.02
CA ALA A 584 15.68 -3.32 23.76
C ALA A 584 14.26 -3.78 23.38
N ASP A 585 14.13 -4.84 22.59
CA ASP A 585 12.83 -5.44 22.28
C ASP A 585 12.18 -6.01 23.54
N ALA A 586 12.93 -6.77 24.34
CA ALA A 586 12.43 -7.35 25.59
C ALA A 586 11.96 -6.26 26.58
N TYR A 587 12.67 -5.13 26.63
CA TYR A 587 12.26 -3.98 27.44
C TYR A 587 11.04 -3.24 26.88
N LEU A 588 10.94 -3.02 25.56
CA LEU A 588 9.91 -2.14 24.98
C LEU A 588 8.60 -2.85 24.63
N TYR A 589 8.68 -4.11 24.20
CA TYR A 589 7.53 -4.88 23.72
C TYR A 589 6.37 -4.96 24.76
N PRO A 590 6.63 -5.10 26.08
CA PRO A 590 5.55 -5.12 27.07
C PRO A 590 4.74 -3.82 27.12
N PHE A 591 5.38 -2.65 26.95
CA PHE A 591 4.69 -1.37 26.86
C PHE A 591 3.85 -1.26 25.59
N ALA A 592 4.37 -1.74 24.46
CA ALA A 592 3.66 -1.75 23.18
C ALA A 592 2.39 -2.61 23.26
N VAL A 593 2.52 -3.83 23.80
CA VAL A 593 1.40 -4.77 23.99
C VAL A 593 0.35 -4.21 24.93
N ALA A 594 0.73 -3.63 26.07
CA ALA A 594 -0.22 -3.03 27.00
C ALA A 594 -1.06 -1.92 26.34
N GLN A 595 -0.42 -1.05 25.55
CA GLN A 595 -1.11 0.03 24.82
C GLN A 595 -2.01 -0.51 23.70
N VAL A 596 -1.54 -1.51 22.94
CA VAL A 596 -2.33 -2.08 21.84
C VAL A 596 -3.50 -2.90 22.34
N LEU A 597 -3.32 -3.76 23.34
CA LEU A 597 -4.41 -4.56 23.88
C LEU A 597 -5.52 -3.72 24.51
N GLY A 598 -5.17 -2.55 25.06
CA GLY A 598 -6.10 -1.57 25.65
C GLY A 598 -6.80 -0.65 24.65
N ALA A 599 -6.39 -0.64 23.37
CA ALA A 599 -6.99 0.18 22.32
C ALA A 599 -8.31 -0.43 21.81
N ALA A 600 -9.27 0.41 21.44
CA ALA A 600 -10.57 -0.04 20.92
C ALA A 600 -10.43 -0.78 19.58
N GLU A 601 -9.42 -0.41 18.79
CA GLU A 601 -9.05 -0.97 17.51
C GLU A 601 -8.67 -2.46 17.63
N ALA A 602 -8.01 -2.85 18.72
CA ALA A 602 -7.59 -4.23 18.97
C ALA A 602 -8.70 -5.13 19.53
N ALA A 603 -9.92 -4.60 19.75
CA ALA A 603 -11.05 -5.38 20.26
C ALA A 603 -11.56 -6.44 19.26
N HIS A 604 -11.28 -6.26 17.96
CA HIS A 604 -11.69 -7.17 16.89
C HIS A 604 -10.67 -8.29 16.63
N THR A 605 -9.49 -8.24 17.24
CA THR A 605 -8.46 -9.27 17.13
C THR A 605 -8.89 -10.54 17.85
N ASP A 606 -8.58 -11.70 17.26
CA ASP A 606 -8.85 -13.00 17.87
C ASP A 606 -8.22 -13.09 19.28
N ARG A 607 -8.98 -13.61 20.23
CA ARG A 607 -8.55 -13.74 21.63
C ARG A 607 -7.33 -14.64 21.80
N SER A 608 -7.15 -15.64 20.93
CA SER A 608 -5.96 -16.49 20.91
C SER A 608 -4.68 -15.68 20.61
N ILE A 609 -4.72 -14.83 19.59
CA ILE A 609 -3.62 -13.95 19.19
C ILE A 609 -3.34 -12.91 20.29
N ARG A 610 -4.40 -12.31 20.87
CA ARG A 610 -4.25 -11.37 21.99
C ARG A 610 -3.55 -12.01 23.19
N ARG A 611 -3.88 -13.28 23.49
CA ARG A 611 -3.21 -14.06 24.54
C ARG A 611 -1.76 -14.34 24.21
N GLU A 612 -1.46 -14.71 22.96
CA GLU A 612 -0.08 -14.93 22.51
C GLU A 612 0.79 -13.68 22.74
N TRP A 613 0.28 -12.49 22.39
CA TRP A 613 0.98 -11.22 22.66
C TRP A 613 1.17 -10.96 24.15
N ALA A 614 0.14 -11.18 24.96
CA ALA A 614 0.21 -11.01 26.41
C ALA A 614 1.26 -11.95 27.04
N THR A 615 1.26 -13.23 26.64
CA THR A 615 2.23 -14.23 27.11
C THR A 615 3.66 -13.84 26.73
N ALA A 616 3.90 -13.50 25.47
CA ALA A 616 5.23 -13.06 25.01
C ALA A 616 5.71 -11.80 25.72
N ALA A 617 4.82 -10.81 25.93
CA ALA A 617 5.13 -9.60 26.65
C ALA A 617 5.52 -9.85 28.11
N ILE A 618 4.85 -10.77 28.80
CA ILE A 618 5.18 -11.10 30.19
C ILE A 618 6.52 -11.84 30.27
N GLU A 619 6.79 -12.81 29.39
CA GLU A 619 8.11 -13.47 29.33
C GLU A 619 9.25 -12.49 29.02
N PHE A 620 9.02 -11.51 28.16
CA PHE A 620 9.99 -10.44 27.90
C PHE A 620 10.20 -9.51 29.11
N ALA A 621 9.13 -9.14 29.81
CA ALA A 621 9.23 -8.34 31.03
C ALA A 621 9.99 -9.09 32.14
N ILE A 622 9.77 -10.40 32.27
CA ILE A 622 10.43 -11.26 33.27
C ILE A 622 11.91 -11.46 32.91
N SER A 623 12.24 -11.67 31.63
CA SER A 623 13.62 -11.91 31.19
C SER A 623 14.47 -10.64 31.05
N SER A 624 13.86 -9.46 30.94
CA SER A 624 14.57 -8.19 30.78
C SER A 624 15.16 -7.67 32.09
N ASP A 625 16.45 -7.35 32.07
CA ASP A 625 17.16 -6.67 33.16
C ASP A 625 16.96 -5.14 33.17
N GLY A 626 16.21 -4.62 32.20
CA GLY A 626 15.89 -3.18 32.11
C GLY A 626 14.83 -2.73 33.11
N TYR A 627 14.12 -3.66 33.73
CA TYR A 627 13.08 -3.37 34.72
C TYR A 627 13.64 -3.39 36.15
N SER A 628 13.18 -2.44 36.98
CA SER A 628 13.14 -2.70 38.41
C SER A 628 12.07 -3.76 38.71
N ASP A 629 12.21 -4.53 39.79
CA ASP A 629 11.17 -5.50 40.19
C ASP A 629 9.79 -4.82 40.35
N GLU A 630 9.76 -3.55 40.77
CA GLU A 630 8.52 -2.77 40.88
C GLU A 630 7.91 -2.44 39.51
N ASP A 631 8.72 -1.97 38.56
CA ASP A 631 8.25 -1.66 37.21
C ASP A 631 7.83 -2.91 36.44
N CYS A 632 8.56 -4.03 36.62
CA CYS A 632 8.22 -5.33 36.05
C CYS A 632 6.83 -5.78 36.53
N ARG A 633 6.58 -5.73 37.85
CA ARG A 633 5.27 -6.05 38.43
C ARG A 633 4.17 -5.14 37.88
N ALA A 634 4.44 -3.83 37.77
CA ALA A 634 3.47 -2.86 37.29
C ALA A 634 3.08 -3.10 35.82
N VAL A 635 4.05 -3.36 34.93
CA VAL A 635 3.75 -3.63 33.51
C VAL A 635 3.03 -4.96 33.32
N ILE A 636 3.45 -6.02 34.03
CA ILE A 636 2.80 -7.33 34.00
C ILE A 636 1.35 -7.21 34.47
N SER A 637 1.10 -6.53 35.60
CA SER A 637 -0.27 -6.30 36.10
C SER A 637 -1.13 -5.60 35.05
N SER A 638 -0.59 -4.57 34.39
CA SER A 638 -1.34 -3.82 33.36
C SER A 638 -1.73 -4.68 32.15
N ILE A 639 -0.91 -5.66 31.78
CA ILE A 639 -1.19 -6.59 30.67
C ILE A 639 -2.27 -7.59 31.10
N VAL A 640 -2.11 -8.21 32.26
CA VAL A 640 -3.01 -9.26 32.78
C VAL A 640 -4.41 -8.71 33.07
N ASP A 641 -4.51 -7.46 33.51
CA ASP A 641 -5.80 -6.77 33.73
C ASP A 641 -6.57 -6.56 32.41
N ILE A 642 -5.87 -6.49 31.26
CA ILE A 642 -6.47 -6.30 29.94
C ILE A 642 -6.76 -7.65 29.26
N GLU A 643 -5.77 -8.55 29.19
CA GLU A 643 -5.90 -9.90 28.64
C GLU A 643 -5.14 -10.89 29.51
N CYS A 644 -5.87 -11.85 30.07
CA CYS A 644 -5.32 -12.84 30.99
C CYS A 644 -4.69 -14.03 30.22
N PRO A 645 -3.40 -14.34 30.43
CA PRO A 645 -2.74 -15.55 29.91
C PRO A 645 -3.35 -16.84 30.48
N ASP A 646 -2.87 -17.98 29.99
CA ASP A 646 -3.30 -19.27 30.51
C ASP A 646 -2.79 -19.51 31.94
N VAL A 647 -3.58 -20.21 32.73
CA VAL A 647 -3.29 -20.41 34.16
C VAL A 647 -1.97 -21.14 34.39
N GLU A 648 -1.59 -22.05 33.49
CA GLU A 648 -0.33 -22.79 33.57
C GLU A 648 0.88 -21.85 33.55
N ASP A 649 0.91 -20.89 32.63
CA ASP A 649 1.98 -19.90 32.51
C ASP A 649 2.06 -19.00 33.75
N LEU A 650 0.90 -18.53 34.24
CA LEU A 650 0.82 -17.68 35.43
C LEU A 650 1.37 -18.38 36.68
N LEU A 651 1.09 -19.69 36.83
CA LEU A 651 1.63 -20.49 37.92
C LEU A 651 3.13 -20.74 37.75
N ASP A 652 3.61 -21.04 36.54
CA ASP A 652 5.04 -21.16 36.26
C ASP A 652 5.79 -19.88 36.65
N TRP A 653 5.40 -18.73 36.11
CA TRP A 653 6.07 -17.45 36.35
C TRP A 653 6.06 -17.06 37.83
N SER A 654 4.94 -17.21 38.52
CA SER A 654 4.84 -16.90 39.94
C SER A 654 5.72 -17.79 40.82
N SER A 655 6.03 -19.01 40.34
CA SER A 655 6.91 -19.95 41.05
C SER A 655 8.39 -19.74 40.71
N ARG A 656 8.68 -19.46 39.43
CA ARG A 656 10.03 -19.31 38.87
C ARG A 656 10.66 -17.98 39.22
N GLU A 657 9.91 -16.88 39.09
CA GLU A 657 10.38 -15.50 39.30
C GLU A 657 9.45 -14.70 40.22
N PRO A 658 9.33 -15.07 41.52
CA PRO A 658 8.36 -14.47 42.44
C PRO A 658 8.62 -12.98 42.74
N ALA A 659 9.87 -12.52 42.65
CA ALA A 659 10.21 -11.12 42.88
C ALA A 659 9.70 -10.20 41.75
N ARG A 660 9.86 -10.64 40.50
CA ARG A 660 9.53 -9.90 39.27
C ARG A 660 8.03 -9.92 38.96
N THR A 661 7.34 -11.00 39.30
CA THR A 661 5.90 -11.16 39.05
C THR A 661 5.03 -10.62 40.19
N GLY A 662 5.44 -10.90 41.43
CA GLY A 662 4.67 -10.57 42.63
C GLY A 662 3.35 -11.35 42.76
N PRO A 663 2.73 -11.32 43.96
CA PRO A 663 1.50 -12.05 44.21
C PRO A 663 0.27 -11.45 43.51
N ALA A 664 0.33 -10.17 43.13
CA ALA A 664 -0.73 -9.49 42.39
C ALA A 664 -1.02 -10.12 41.02
N LEU A 665 -0.05 -10.83 40.41
CA LEU A 665 -0.22 -11.56 39.14
C LEU A 665 -1.43 -12.50 39.16
N LEU A 666 -1.66 -13.16 40.30
CA LEU A 666 -2.73 -14.15 40.45
C LEU A 666 -4.08 -13.53 40.82
N ARG A 667 -4.16 -12.21 41.03
CA ARG A 667 -5.40 -11.55 41.47
C ARG A 667 -6.48 -11.55 40.41
N ALA A 668 -6.18 -10.99 39.23
CA ALA A 668 -7.14 -10.90 38.14
C ALA A 668 -7.73 -12.28 37.72
N PRO A 669 -6.92 -13.36 37.53
CA PRO A 669 -7.47 -14.67 37.19
C PRO A 669 -8.33 -15.28 38.31
N VAL A 670 -8.03 -15.00 39.59
CA VAL A 670 -8.89 -15.44 40.70
C VAL A 670 -10.27 -14.76 40.67
N LEU A 671 -10.31 -13.48 40.35
CA LEU A 671 -11.54 -12.68 40.41
C LEU A 671 -12.40 -12.80 39.15
N THR A 672 -11.79 -13.01 37.99
CA THR A 672 -12.47 -12.93 36.68
C THR A 672 -12.24 -14.15 35.77
N GLY A 673 -11.19 -14.95 36.04
CA GLY A 673 -10.78 -16.08 35.21
C GLY A 673 -11.62 -17.35 35.41
N PRO A 674 -11.36 -18.40 34.61
CA PRO A 674 -12.00 -19.70 34.75
C PRO A 674 -11.63 -20.38 36.09
N VAL A 675 -12.36 -21.45 36.43
CA VAL A 675 -12.11 -22.24 37.64
C VAL A 675 -10.84 -23.08 37.45
N ASP A 676 -9.83 -22.90 38.30
CA ASP A 676 -8.63 -23.75 38.36
C ASP A 676 -8.21 -23.96 39.84
N HIS A 677 -8.31 -25.21 40.31
CA HIS A 677 -8.02 -25.54 41.70
C HIS A 677 -6.55 -25.31 42.10
N ARG A 678 -5.58 -25.41 41.18
CA ARG A 678 -4.15 -25.21 41.44
C ARG A 678 -3.87 -23.74 41.73
N LEU A 679 -4.44 -22.86 40.90
CA LEU A 679 -4.38 -21.40 41.09
C LEU A 679 -4.89 -21.01 42.47
N PHE A 680 -6.08 -21.48 42.84
CA PHE A 680 -6.65 -21.13 44.13
C PHE A 680 -5.83 -21.69 45.30
N ALA A 681 -5.35 -22.94 45.19
CA ALA A 681 -4.52 -23.56 46.22
C ALA A 681 -3.21 -22.78 46.45
N GLN A 682 -2.58 -22.28 45.38
CA GLN A 682 -1.34 -21.49 45.48
C GLN A 682 -1.57 -20.15 46.17
N VAL A 683 -2.66 -19.44 45.83
CA VAL A 683 -3.03 -18.17 46.49
C VAL A 683 -3.30 -18.38 47.97
N ILE A 684 -4.02 -19.45 48.32
CA ILE A 684 -4.33 -19.81 49.72
C ILE A 684 -3.05 -20.20 50.49
N ALA A 685 -2.13 -20.94 49.87
CA ALA A 685 -0.88 -21.35 50.49
C ALA A 685 0.06 -20.15 50.73
N GLY A 686 0.08 -19.18 49.81
CA GLY A 686 0.90 -17.97 49.92
C GLY A 686 0.56 -17.10 51.14
N ASP A 687 -0.74 -16.96 51.46
CA ASP A 687 -1.24 -16.23 52.63
C ASP A 687 -0.77 -16.84 53.97
N ARG A 688 -0.56 -18.16 54.01
CA ARG A 688 -0.16 -18.88 55.23
C ARG A 688 1.33 -18.78 55.55
N GLY A 689 2.17 -18.24 54.65
CA GLY A 689 3.63 -18.39 54.71
C GLY A 689 4.48 -17.11 54.66
N ARG A 690 3.92 -15.96 54.24
CA ARG A 690 4.66 -14.69 54.14
C ARG A 690 3.73 -13.54 54.55
N GLY A 691 4.26 -12.52 55.23
CA GLY A 691 3.47 -11.34 55.60
C GLY A 691 2.78 -10.72 54.38
N ARG A 692 1.67 -9.98 54.59
CA ARG A 692 0.87 -9.41 53.49
C ARG A 692 1.75 -8.61 52.51
N ASP A 693 1.97 -9.17 51.33
CA ASP A 693 2.70 -8.55 50.25
C ASP A 693 1.85 -7.49 49.53
N ALA A 694 2.49 -6.47 48.97
CA ALA A 694 1.83 -5.38 48.25
C ALA A 694 1.03 -5.91 47.04
N GLY A 695 -0.27 -5.60 46.98
CA GLY A 695 -1.15 -5.86 45.82
C GLY A 695 -2.12 -7.05 45.95
N MET A 696 -1.88 -7.99 46.87
CA MET A 696 -2.85 -9.04 47.21
C MET A 696 -3.81 -8.53 48.30
N THR A 697 -5.11 -8.74 48.13
CA THR A 697 -6.14 -8.27 49.08
C THR A 697 -6.76 -9.44 49.83
N ASP A 698 -7.27 -9.19 51.04
CA ASP A 698 -7.96 -10.24 51.80
C ASP A 698 -9.18 -10.76 51.01
N GLY A 699 -9.81 -9.88 50.23
CA GLY A 699 -10.87 -10.21 49.27
C GLY A 699 -10.44 -11.18 48.19
N THR A 700 -9.22 -11.06 47.64
CA THR A 700 -8.68 -12.01 46.65
C THR A 700 -8.48 -13.39 47.28
N VAL A 701 -7.91 -13.45 48.48
CA VAL A 701 -7.69 -14.73 49.18
C VAL A 701 -9.03 -15.37 49.55
N ALA A 702 -9.97 -14.59 50.08
CA ALA A 702 -11.32 -15.07 50.37
C ALA A 702 -12.04 -15.57 49.11
N ALA A 703 -11.90 -14.87 47.98
CA ALA A 703 -12.43 -15.33 46.70
C ALA A 703 -11.81 -16.65 46.26
N ALA A 704 -10.49 -16.81 46.37
CA ALA A 704 -9.80 -18.07 46.07
C ALA A 704 -10.30 -19.21 46.96
N VAL A 705 -10.48 -18.98 48.28
CA VAL A 705 -11.05 -19.97 49.22
C VAL A 705 -12.45 -20.41 48.78
N LEU A 706 -13.33 -19.45 48.48
CA LEU A 706 -14.71 -19.73 48.08
C LEU A 706 -14.78 -20.52 46.77
N ARG A 707 -13.95 -20.18 45.78
CA ARG A 707 -13.91 -20.89 44.49
C ARG A 707 -13.25 -22.27 44.62
N HIS A 708 -12.16 -22.39 45.39
CA HIS A 708 -11.48 -23.65 45.64
C HIS A 708 -12.41 -24.68 46.29
N TRP A 709 -13.14 -24.26 47.32
CA TRP A 709 -14.10 -25.15 47.99
C TRP A 709 -15.24 -25.56 47.06
N ARG A 710 -15.78 -24.61 46.28
CA ARG A 710 -16.88 -24.90 45.35
C ARG A 710 -16.50 -25.96 44.33
N ASP A 711 -15.28 -25.89 43.80
CA ASP A 711 -14.78 -26.82 42.78
C ASP A 711 -14.30 -28.16 43.38
N ASN A 712 -13.68 -28.11 44.56
CA ASN A 712 -13.14 -29.29 45.24
C ASN A 712 -13.65 -29.45 46.68
N PRO A 713 -14.94 -29.75 46.84
CA PRO A 713 -15.57 -29.77 48.17
C PRO A 713 -15.14 -30.92 49.07
N ASN A 714 -14.60 -32.00 48.50
CA ASN A 714 -14.15 -33.16 49.25
C ASN A 714 -12.71 -33.00 49.78
N ALA A 715 -11.92 -32.08 49.20
CA ALA A 715 -10.54 -31.85 49.63
C ALA A 715 -10.43 -30.99 50.90
N ALA A 716 -11.42 -30.13 51.17
CA ALA A 716 -11.46 -29.28 52.37
C ALA A 716 -12.91 -29.08 52.84
N PRO A 717 -13.35 -29.76 53.93
CA PRO A 717 -14.71 -29.60 54.43
C PRO A 717 -14.92 -28.17 54.95
N LEU A 718 -15.75 -27.39 54.27
CA LEU A 718 -16.08 -26.02 54.65
C LEU A 718 -17.06 -26.02 55.83
N THR A 719 -16.68 -25.37 56.92
CA THR A 719 -17.61 -25.09 58.02
C THR A 719 -18.45 -23.85 57.72
N ARG A 720 -19.60 -23.76 58.38
CA ARG A 720 -20.45 -22.56 58.29
C ARG A 720 -19.71 -21.28 58.71
N ALA A 721 -18.83 -21.37 59.72
CA ALA A 721 -18.05 -20.22 60.19
C ALA A 721 -17.05 -19.73 59.12
N GLU A 722 -16.36 -20.66 58.45
CA GLU A 722 -15.40 -20.32 57.37
C GLU A 722 -16.10 -19.73 56.15
N LEU A 723 -17.27 -20.25 55.76
CA LEU A 723 -18.09 -19.67 54.70
C LEU A 723 -18.43 -18.21 55.00
N LEU A 724 -18.97 -17.95 56.19
CA LEU A 724 -19.40 -16.61 56.60
C LEU A 724 -18.21 -15.66 56.72
N ALA A 725 -17.07 -16.11 57.25
CA ALA A 725 -15.86 -15.31 57.34
C ALA A 725 -15.33 -14.88 55.96
N ALA A 726 -15.23 -15.82 55.02
CA ALA A 726 -14.75 -15.52 53.66
C ALA A 726 -15.71 -14.59 52.90
N VAL A 727 -17.02 -14.81 53.02
CA VAL A 727 -18.01 -13.93 52.39
C VAL A 727 -18.02 -12.53 53.02
N ALA A 728 -17.90 -12.41 54.35
CA ALA A 728 -17.80 -11.12 55.03
C ALA A 728 -16.62 -10.28 54.50
N VAL A 729 -15.47 -10.92 54.25
CA VAL A 729 -14.30 -10.26 53.66
C VAL A 729 -14.58 -9.82 52.22
N CYS A 730 -15.17 -10.68 51.39
CA CYS A 730 -15.53 -10.33 50.01
C CYS A 730 -16.52 -9.16 49.93
N VAL A 731 -17.47 -9.09 50.87
CA VAL A 731 -18.45 -7.99 50.95
C VAL A 731 -17.78 -6.70 51.42
N ARG A 732 -16.93 -6.77 52.46
CA ARG A 732 -16.20 -5.62 53.01
C ARG A 732 -15.28 -4.97 51.97
N GLU A 733 -14.64 -5.76 51.13
CA GLU A 733 -13.71 -5.30 50.08
C GLU A 733 -14.37 -5.18 48.70
N ASP A 734 -15.69 -5.32 48.64
CA ASP A 734 -16.49 -5.12 47.44
C ASP A 734 -16.00 -5.91 46.21
N VAL A 735 -15.70 -7.20 46.41
CA VAL A 735 -15.24 -8.11 45.33
C VAL A 735 -16.28 -8.22 44.21
N THR A 736 -17.56 -8.00 44.51
CA THR A 736 -18.68 -8.12 43.58
C THR A 736 -18.82 -6.94 42.61
N SER A 737 -18.17 -5.80 42.86
CA SER A 737 -18.16 -4.66 41.93
C SER A 737 -17.11 -4.77 40.83
N VAL A 738 -16.20 -5.75 40.93
CA VAL A 738 -15.16 -5.99 39.92
C VAL A 738 -15.82 -6.22 38.56
N PRO A 739 -15.49 -5.41 37.54
CA PRO A 739 -15.97 -5.61 36.18
C PRO A 739 -15.64 -7.05 35.73
N ARG A 740 -16.66 -7.82 35.32
CA ARG A 740 -16.53 -9.23 34.90
C ARG A 740 -16.15 -10.21 36.03
N CYS A 741 -16.57 -9.97 37.27
CA CYS A 741 -16.49 -10.95 38.36
C CYS A 741 -16.96 -12.34 37.89
N ALA A 742 -16.19 -13.39 38.21
CA ALA A 742 -16.44 -14.74 37.75
C ALA A 742 -17.84 -15.22 38.20
N PRO A 743 -18.67 -15.78 37.29
CA PRO A 743 -20.06 -16.13 37.62
C PRO A 743 -20.20 -17.10 38.79
N ASP A 744 -19.23 -18.01 38.95
CA ASP A 744 -19.21 -18.97 40.04
C ASP A 744 -18.88 -18.31 41.38
N LEU A 745 -17.90 -17.39 41.41
CA LEU A 745 -17.56 -16.60 42.60
C LEU A 745 -18.74 -15.74 43.04
N ALA A 746 -19.33 -15.01 42.09
CA ALA A 746 -20.50 -14.18 42.30
C ALA A 746 -21.69 -14.97 42.91
N GLN A 747 -21.98 -16.16 42.37
CA GLN A 747 -23.04 -17.04 42.88
C GLN A 747 -22.72 -17.55 44.30
N THR A 748 -21.47 -17.91 44.58
CA THR A 748 -21.01 -18.37 45.90
C THR A 748 -21.13 -17.27 46.96
N ILE A 749 -20.70 -16.04 46.63
CA ILE A 749 -20.84 -14.87 47.50
C ILE A 749 -22.32 -14.58 47.78
N CYS A 750 -23.18 -14.58 46.75
CA CYS A 750 -24.63 -14.36 46.93
C CYS A 750 -25.27 -15.40 47.83
N ALA A 751 -24.94 -16.69 47.66
CA ALA A 751 -25.49 -17.76 48.48
C ALA A 751 -25.02 -17.64 49.94
N GLY A 752 -23.73 -17.40 50.17
CA GLY A 752 -23.21 -17.19 51.53
C GLY A 752 -23.76 -15.92 52.19
N TYR A 753 -24.06 -14.87 51.41
CA TYR A 753 -24.78 -13.69 51.91
C TYR A 753 -26.17 -14.07 52.43
N VAL A 754 -26.93 -14.89 51.70
CA VAL A 754 -28.22 -15.42 52.16
C VAL A 754 -28.07 -16.24 53.44
N VAL A 755 -27.01 -17.06 53.55
CA VAL A 755 -26.71 -17.79 54.81
C VAL A 755 -26.42 -16.81 55.96
N GLY A 756 -25.71 -15.72 55.70
CA GLY A 756 -25.46 -14.64 56.67
C GLY A 756 -26.75 -13.94 57.12
N GLN A 757 -27.67 -13.65 56.19
CA GLN A 757 -28.98 -13.09 56.50
C GLN A 757 -29.79 -14.01 57.41
N LEU A 758 -29.84 -15.32 57.09
CA LEU A 758 -30.52 -16.32 57.92
C LEU A 758 -29.86 -16.49 59.30
N ALA A 759 -28.54 -16.26 59.39
CA ALA A 759 -27.77 -16.33 60.61
C ALA A 759 -27.90 -15.10 61.51
N GLY A 760 -28.36 -13.96 60.98
CA GLY A 760 -28.42 -12.69 61.70
C GLY A 760 -27.06 -11.98 61.78
N GLU A 761 -26.19 -12.19 60.79
CA GLU A 761 -24.89 -11.51 60.71
C GLU A 761 -25.04 -10.01 60.43
N SER A 762 -24.26 -9.17 61.11
CA SER A 762 -24.36 -7.70 60.99
C SER A 762 -23.95 -7.15 59.63
N TRP A 763 -23.06 -7.83 58.91
CA TRP A 763 -22.62 -7.47 57.55
C TRP A 763 -23.60 -7.95 56.45
N ALA A 764 -24.60 -8.76 56.81
CA ALA A 764 -25.65 -9.25 55.93
C ALA A 764 -27.05 -8.99 56.53
N PRO A 765 -27.47 -7.71 56.61
CA PRO A 765 -28.78 -7.39 57.17
C PRO A 765 -29.93 -8.00 56.35
N PRO A 766 -31.08 -8.31 56.99
CA PRO A 766 -32.28 -8.72 56.28
C PRO A 766 -32.70 -7.69 55.22
N SER A 767 -33.21 -8.17 54.09
CA SER A 767 -33.66 -7.32 53.00
C SER A 767 -34.92 -6.53 53.39
N GLY A 768 -34.87 -5.20 53.30
CA GLY A 768 -36.02 -4.32 53.57
C GLY A 768 -36.18 -3.84 55.02
N THR A 769 -35.25 -4.15 55.92
CA THR A 769 -35.22 -3.55 57.27
C THR A 769 -34.45 -2.22 57.27
N ALA A 770 -35.19 -1.12 57.40
CA ALA A 770 -34.76 0.26 57.72
C ALA A 770 -33.93 1.08 56.70
N GLY A 771 -34.60 2.02 56.03
CA GLY A 771 -34.20 3.44 56.05
C GLY A 771 -33.13 3.98 55.10
N ASP A 772 -32.27 3.16 54.47
CA ASP A 772 -31.25 3.69 53.55
C ASP A 772 -31.17 2.87 52.25
N PRO A 773 -31.64 3.41 51.10
CA PRO A 773 -31.45 2.79 49.79
C PRO A 773 -29.97 2.56 49.44
N ALA A 774 -29.04 3.20 50.15
CA ALA A 774 -27.60 3.00 50.02
C ALA A 774 -27.03 1.90 50.92
N ALA A 775 -27.78 1.38 51.91
CA ALA A 775 -27.36 0.28 52.81
C ALA A 775 -27.61 -1.12 52.24
N THR A 776 -28.13 -1.22 51.02
CA THR A 776 -27.91 -2.39 50.13
C THR A 776 -26.84 -2.07 49.09
N PRO A 777 -25.62 -1.61 49.47
CA PRO A 777 -24.62 -1.35 48.47
C PRO A 777 -24.19 -2.70 47.88
N LEU A 778 -24.02 -2.76 46.56
CA LEU A 778 -23.12 -3.69 45.86
C LEU A 778 -23.65 -5.04 45.34
N LEU A 779 -24.95 -5.34 45.40
CA LEU A 779 -25.51 -6.52 44.72
C LEU A 779 -26.36 -6.19 43.46
N GLY A 780 -26.50 -4.91 43.10
CA GLY A 780 -27.27 -4.47 41.92
C GLY A 780 -26.77 -5.10 40.61
N ALA A 781 -25.46 -5.33 40.48
CA ALA A 781 -24.82 -5.98 39.35
C ALA A 781 -25.13 -7.49 39.23
N LEU A 782 -25.69 -8.12 40.27
CA LEU A 782 -25.83 -9.57 40.41
C LEU A 782 -27.25 -10.10 40.16
N THR A 783 -28.16 -9.24 39.72
CA THR A 783 -29.54 -9.58 39.33
C THR A 783 -29.67 -10.78 38.38
N PRO A 784 -28.81 -10.96 37.35
CA PRO A 784 -28.89 -12.10 36.42
C PRO A 784 -28.58 -13.47 37.06
N ILE A 785 -27.87 -13.50 38.19
CA ILE A 785 -27.33 -14.72 38.83
C ILE A 785 -28.29 -15.27 39.91
N ARG A 786 -29.24 -14.47 40.40
CA ARG A 786 -30.21 -14.88 41.45
C ARG A 786 -30.94 -16.19 41.14
N ARG A 787 -31.26 -16.46 39.87
CA ARG A 787 -31.91 -17.71 39.44
C ARG A 787 -31.08 -18.99 39.65
N TYR A 788 -29.78 -18.87 39.85
CA TYR A 788 -28.86 -19.98 40.08
C TYR A 788 -28.42 -20.11 41.55
N VAL A 789 -28.61 -19.09 42.39
CA VAL A 789 -28.21 -19.08 43.80
C VAL A 789 -28.82 -20.25 44.59
N TRP A 790 -30.09 -20.59 44.33
CA TRP A 790 -30.77 -21.70 45.02
C TRP A 790 -30.11 -23.07 44.79
N GLN A 791 -29.45 -23.30 43.64
CA GLN A 791 -28.74 -24.56 43.37
C GLN A 791 -27.57 -24.75 44.32
N PHE A 792 -26.88 -23.65 44.64
CA PHE A 792 -25.76 -23.67 45.56
C PHE A 792 -26.20 -23.71 47.02
N LEU A 793 -27.31 -23.04 47.36
CA LEU A 793 -27.94 -23.19 48.68
C LEU A 793 -28.39 -24.63 48.93
N LYS A 794 -28.97 -25.31 47.92
CA LYS A 794 -29.29 -26.74 47.99
C LYS A 794 -28.05 -27.58 48.29
N TYR A 795 -26.94 -27.29 47.60
CA TYR A 795 -25.67 -27.97 47.83
C TYR A 795 -25.15 -27.76 49.27
N LEU A 796 -25.19 -26.53 49.77
CA LEU A 796 -24.85 -26.20 51.16
C LEU A 796 -25.76 -26.92 52.19
N SER A 797 -27.03 -27.14 51.86
CA SER A 797 -27.94 -27.94 52.70
C SER A 797 -27.56 -29.43 52.73
N GLN A 798 -27.14 -30.00 51.59
CA GLN A 798 -26.67 -31.39 51.54
C GLN A 798 -25.42 -31.60 52.41
N LEU A 799 -24.56 -30.58 52.50
CA LEU A 799 -23.38 -30.56 53.37
C LEU A 799 -23.70 -30.25 54.85
N GLY A 800 -24.95 -29.95 55.20
CA GLY A 800 -25.35 -29.58 56.56
C GLY A 800 -24.91 -28.17 56.99
N ILE A 801 -24.38 -27.35 56.08
CA ILE A 801 -24.00 -25.95 56.35
C ILE A 801 -25.24 -25.07 56.48
N VAL A 802 -26.25 -25.31 55.63
CA VAL A 802 -27.57 -24.70 55.75
C VAL A 802 -28.49 -25.68 56.45
N ASP A 803 -28.93 -25.33 57.65
CA ASP A 803 -29.88 -26.13 58.43
C ASP A 803 -31.21 -26.25 57.68
N THR A 804 -31.65 -27.49 57.43
CA THR A 804 -32.92 -27.74 56.76
C THR A 804 -34.10 -27.29 57.61
N ASN A 805 -33.98 -27.27 58.94
CA ASN A 805 -35.00 -26.71 59.83
C ASN A 805 -35.20 -25.21 59.60
N TRP A 806 -34.13 -24.47 59.24
CA TRP A 806 -34.27 -23.06 58.86
C TRP A 806 -35.01 -22.87 57.55
N LEU A 807 -34.75 -23.72 56.56
CA LEU A 807 -35.48 -23.69 55.29
C LEU A 807 -36.97 -24.07 55.49
N VAL A 808 -37.26 -25.06 56.35
CA VAL A 808 -38.63 -25.43 56.73
C VAL A 808 -39.31 -24.29 57.47
N ALA A 809 -38.62 -23.65 58.43
CA ALA A 809 -39.14 -22.46 59.12
C ALA A 809 -39.44 -21.32 58.15
N GLN A 810 -38.54 -21.04 57.20
CA GLN A 810 -38.76 -20.05 56.14
C GLN A 810 -40.01 -20.37 55.29
N ALA A 811 -40.17 -21.63 54.88
CA ALA A 811 -41.30 -22.06 54.05
C ALA A 811 -42.64 -22.09 54.80
N VAL A 812 -42.65 -22.53 56.06
CA VAL A 812 -43.90 -22.72 56.82
C VAL A 812 -44.35 -21.41 57.47
N LEU A 813 -43.44 -20.66 58.10
CA LEU A 813 -43.81 -19.39 58.74
C LEU A 813 -44.20 -18.33 57.72
N SER A 814 -43.64 -18.33 56.50
CA SER A 814 -44.09 -17.41 55.44
C SER A 814 -45.56 -17.57 55.06
N ARG A 815 -46.13 -18.76 55.25
CA ARG A 815 -47.53 -19.07 54.97
C ARG A 815 -48.47 -18.69 56.11
N VAL A 816 -47.99 -18.78 57.35
CA VAL A 816 -48.73 -18.40 58.57
C VAL A 816 -48.71 -16.88 58.77
N ASP A 817 -47.54 -16.27 58.61
CA ASP A 817 -47.33 -14.84 58.89
C ASP A 817 -47.62 -13.95 57.67
N GLY A 818 -47.76 -14.54 56.47
CA GLY A 818 -47.94 -13.83 55.20
C GLY A 818 -46.66 -13.23 54.62
N GLU A 819 -45.54 -13.32 55.35
CA GLU A 819 -44.21 -12.89 54.93
C GLU A 819 -43.11 -13.78 55.54
N PRO A 820 -41.93 -13.92 54.91
CA PRO A 820 -40.92 -14.83 55.40
C PRO A 820 -40.28 -14.33 56.70
N PRO A 821 -39.91 -15.24 57.64
CA PRO A 821 -39.35 -14.87 58.94
C PRO A 821 -38.04 -14.08 58.86
N VAL A 822 -37.26 -14.26 57.79
CA VAL A 822 -36.14 -13.38 57.43
C VAL A 822 -36.26 -13.11 55.94
N ARG A 823 -36.41 -11.85 55.55
CA ARG A 823 -36.35 -11.43 54.14
C ARG A 823 -34.90 -11.48 53.66
N THR A 824 -34.66 -12.23 52.60
CA THR A 824 -33.36 -12.48 52.00
C THR A 824 -33.25 -11.87 50.61
N LEU A 825 -32.05 -11.86 50.05
CA LEU A 825 -31.78 -11.44 48.66
C LEU A 825 -32.62 -12.21 47.62
N MET A 826 -33.10 -13.41 47.98
CA MET A 826 -33.87 -14.30 47.11
C MET A 826 -35.36 -13.98 47.08
N ASP A 827 -35.87 -13.16 48.01
CA ASP A 827 -37.29 -12.88 48.15
C ASP A 827 -37.70 -11.74 47.21
N VAL A 828 -38.37 -12.08 46.09
CA VAL A 828 -38.90 -11.13 45.10
C VAL A 828 -40.38 -11.41 44.87
N HIS A 829 -41.26 -10.48 45.28
CA HIS A 829 -42.71 -10.37 45.03
C HIS A 829 -43.61 -11.63 45.25
N ASP A 830 -43.06 -12.76 45.70
CA ASP A 830 -43.77 -13.92 46.24
C ASP A 830 -42.92 -14.58 47.35
N PRO A 831 -43.37 -14.60 48.62
CA PRO A 831 -42.62 -15.08 49.79
C PRO A 831 -42.16 -16.54 49.77
N SER A 832 -42.74 -17.40 48.92
CA SER A 832 -42.73 -18.86 49.16
C SER A 832 -42.18 -19.72 48.02
N THR A 833 -41.23 -19.22 47.22
CA THR A 833 -40.85 -19.91 45.96
C THR A 833 -39.47 -20.58 45.97
N TRP A 834 -38.46 -20.04 46.65
CA TRP A 834 -37.09 -20.56 46.57
C TRP A 834 -36.78 -21.62 47.64
N SER A 835 -37.24 -21.43 48.89
CA SER A 835 -37.06 -22.39 49.98
C SER A 835 -37.80 -23.70 49.68
N ASP A 836 -39.05 -23.62 49.21
CA ASP A 836 -39.83 -24.78 48.78
C ASP A 836 -39.22 -25.49 47.57
N ARG A 837 -38.59 -24.75 46.65
CA ARG A 837 -37.87 -25.35 45.51
C ARG A 837 -36.66 -26.15 45.98
N ILE A 838 -35.90 -25.63 46.95
CA ILE A 838 -34.78 -26.35 47.55
C ILE A 838 -35.27 -27.60 48.28
N LEU A 839 -36.25 -27.46 49.17
CA LEU A 839 -36.80 -28.56 49.98
C LEU A 839 -37.44 -29.66 49.10
N SER A 840 -38.20 -29.28 48.07
CA SER A 840 -38.75 -30.25 47.10
C SER A 840 -37.64 -30.99 46.36
N SER A 841 -36.56 -30.29 45.98
CA SER A 841 -35.43 -30.93 45.32
C SER A 841 -34.63 -31.84 46.26
N LEU A 842 -34.43 -31.46 47.52
CA LEU A 842 -33.75 -32.28 48.52
C LEU A 842 -34.56 -33.57 48.79
N THR A 843 -35.89 -33.45 48.90
CA THR A 843 -36.79 -34.60 49.05
C THR A 843 -36.69 -35.55 47.85
N ALA A 844 -36.66 -35.00 46.63
CA ALA A 844 -36.52 -35.80 45.41
C ALA A 844 -35.20 -36.57 45.36
N ASP A 845 -34.12 -35.98 45.90
CA ASP A 845 -32.80 -36.61 46.02
C ASP A 845 -32.71 -37.62 47.20
N GLY A 846 -33.80 -37.82 47.96
CA GLY A 846 -33.85 -38.76 49.08
C GLY A 846 -33.31 -38.20 50.40
N TYR A 847 -33.11 -36.88 50.52
CA TYR A 847 -32.67 -36.25 51.76
C TYR A 847 -33.79 -36.28 52.82
N PRO A 848 -33.50 -36.60 54.09
CA PRO A 848 -34.51 -36.69 55.13
C PRO A 848 -35.08 -35.30 55.47
N LEU A 849 -36.38 -35.12 55.31
CA LEU A 849 -37.14 -33.94 55.73
C LEU A 849 -38.31 -34.35 56.63
N PRO A 850 -38.92 -33.42 57.40
CA PRO A 850 -40.07 -33.71 58.25
C PRO A 850 -41.19 -34.48 57.53
N GLY A 851 -41.59 -35.62 58.10
CA GLY A 851 -42.61 -36.52 57.56
C GLY A 851 -43.96 -36.40 58.24
N SER A 852 -44.06 -35.68 59.36
CA SER A 852 -45.29 -35.50 60.14
C SER A 852 -45.51 -34.05 60.54
N GLU A 853 -46.76 -33.68 60.86
CA GLU A 853 -47.10 -32.32 61.35
C GLU A 853 -46.30 -31.97 62.62
N THR A 854 -46.07 -32.97 63.49
CA THR A 854 -45.26 -32.83 64.71
C THR A 854 -43.79 -32.54 64.39
N GLU A 855 -43.20 -33.23 63.42
CA GLU A 855 -41.82 -32.96 62.99
C GLU A 855 -41.68 -31.59 62.30
N VAL A 856 -42.71 -31.13 61.58
CA VAL A 856 -42.72 -29.76 61.02
C VAL A 856 -42.75 -28.72 62.14
N ARG A 857 -43.59 -28.91 63.16
CA ARG A 857 -43.60 -28.05 64.36
C ARG A 857 -42.21 -28.00 65.01
N ASP A 858 -41.57 -29.15 65.19
CA ASP A 858 -40.26 -29.24 65.85
C ASP A 858 -39.16 -28.57 65.03
N ALA A 859 -39.20 -28.68 63.69
CA ALA A 859 -38.29 -27.98 62.78
C ALA A 859 -38.48 -26.45 62.80
N VAL A 860 -39.71 -25.97 62.97
CA VAL A 860 -40.03 -24.53 63.01
C VAL A 860 -39.71 -23.90 64.38
N TRP A 861 -39.78 -24.69 65.45
CA TRP A 861 -39.65 -24.22 66.83
C TRP A 861 -38.42 -23.34 67.12
N PRO A 862 -37.19 -23.65 66.64
CA PRO A 862 -36.02 -22.82 66.90
C PRO A 862 -36.09 -21.40 66.33
N ALA A 863 -36.88 -21.19 65.28
CA ALA A 863 -37.13 -19.87 64.70
C ALA A 863 -38.28 -19.16 65.43
N LEU A 864 -39.34 -19.90 65.76
CA LEU A 864 -40.52 -19.37 66.46
C LEU A 864 -40.20 -18.94 67.90
N ALA A 865 -39.39 -19.70 68.62
CA ALA A 865 -39.01 -19.45 70.01
C ALA A 865 -38.20 -18.15 70.22
N ARG A 866 -37.69 -17.55 69.13
CA ARG A 866 -37.00 -16.25 69.17
C ARG A 866 -37.95 -15.06 68.98
N GLY A 867 -39.22 -15.32 68.65
CA GLY A 867 -40.26 -14.30 68.45
C GLY A 867 -41.05 -13.97 69.72
N ASP A 868 -42.13 -13.20 69.56
CA ASP A 868 -43.04 -12.88 70.66
C ASP A 868 -44.10 -13.99 70.89
N ALA A 869 -44.72 -13.95 72.08
CA ALA A 869 -45.73 -14.93 72.48
C ALA A 869 -46.97 -14.92 71.57
N ALA A 870 -47.37 -13.75 71.04
CA ALA A 870 -48.55 -13.60 70.18
C ALA A 870 -48.35 -14.29 68.83
N ARG A 871 -47.14 -14.23 68.27
CA ARG A 871 -46.75 -14.96 67.06
C ARG A 871 -46.76 -16.46 67.29
N ALA A 872 -46.27 -16.92 68.44
CA ALA A 872 -46.30 -18.34 68.80
C ALA A 872 -47.74 -18.88 68.93
N GLU A 873 -48.63 -18.12 69.58
CA GLU A 873 -50.06 -18.47 69.70
C GLU A 873 -50.74 -18.56 68.32
N ARG A 874 -50.50 -17.59 67.43
CA ARG A 874 -51.03 -17.60 66.07
C ARG A 874 -50.55 -18.83 65.29
N PHE A 875 -49.26 -19.14 65.37
CA PHE A 875 -48.71 -20.34 64.76
C PHE A 875 -49.41 -21.60 65.27
N PHE A 876 -49.56 -21.79 66.59
CA PHE A 876 -50.20 -23.00 67.12
C PHE A 876 -51.69 -23.13 66.76
N GLY A 877 -52.39 -22.02 66.49
CA GLY A 877 -53.76 -22.02 66.00
C GLY A 877 -53.91 -22.46 64.54
N GLU A 878 -52.92 -22.16 63.68
CA GLU A 878 -53.02 -22.32 62.22
C GLU A 878 -52.13 -23.44 61.66
N TYR A 879 -51.05 -23.83 62.36
CA TYR A 879 -50.03 -24.73 61.82
C TYR A 879 -50.53 -26.12 61.41
N PRO A 880 -51.52 -26.79 62.04
CA PRO A 880 -51.86 -28.17 61.64
C PRO A 880 -52.37 -28.21 60.19
N GLY A 881 -53.20 -27.21 59.81
CA GLY A 881 -53.69 -27.07 58.44
C GLY A 881 -52.57 -26.72 57.46
N VAL A 882 -51.74 -25.73 57.81
CA VAL A 882 -50.62 -25.28 56.96
C VAL A 882 -49.56 -26.37 56.77
N ALA A 883 -49.19 -27.08 57.84
CA ALA A 883 -48.22 -28.17 57.81
C ALA A 883 -48.72 -29.34 56.96
N LYS A 884 -50.00 -29.72 57.09
CA LYS A 884 -50.61 -30.79 56.28
C LYS A 884 -50.63 -30.45 54.79
N ASP A 885 -51.02 -29.23 54.45
CA ASP A 885 -51.04 -28.75 53.06
C ASP A 885 -49.63 -28.64 52.46
N TRP A 886 -48.67 -28.17 53.25
CA TRP A 886 -47.27 -28.08 52.85
C TRP A 886 -46.63 -29.47 52.64
N LEU A 887 -46.83 -30.40 53.58
CA LEU A 887 -46.38 -31.79 53.46
C LEU A 887 -46.96 -32.47 52.22
N LYS A 888 -48.24 -32.20 51.90
CA LYS A 888 -48.88 -32.71 50.68
C LYS A 888 -48.22 -32.13 49.42
N LYS A 889 -47.94 -30.83 49.38
CA LYS A 889 -47.27 -30.17 48.24
C LYS A 889 -45.85 -30.71 48.00
N ILE A 890 -45.05 -30.86 49.06
CA ILE A 890 -43.68 -31.39 48.93
C ILE A 890 -43.66 -32.87 48.52
N ARG A 891 -44.61 -33.69 49.02
CA ARG A 891 -44.75 -35.10 48.62
C ARG A 891 -45.21 -35.28 47.17
N VAL A 892 -46.11 -34.43 46.68
CA VAL A 892 -46.53 -34.46 45.26
C VAL A 892 -45.37 -34.04 44.34
N ALA A 893 -44.58 -33.05 44.75
CA ALA A 893 -43.39 -32.62 44.01
C ALA A 893 -42.30 -33.70 43.94
N SER A 894 -42.17 -34.57 44.97
CA SER A 894 -41.22 -35.69 44.97
C SER A 894 -41.67 -36.90 44.13
N GLN A 895 -42.98 -37.08 43.92
CA GLN A 895 -43.54 -38.16 43.09
C GLN A 895 -43.53 -37.82 41.58
N ASN A 896 -43.81 -36.58 41.19
CA ASN A 896 -43.88 -36.16 39.78
C ASN A 896 -42.53 -36.14 39.01
N ARG A 897 -41.40 -36.45 39.66
CA ARG A 897 -40.07 -36.54 39.02
C ARG A 897 -39.49 -37.95 38.98
N LYS A 898 -40.16 -38.94 39.56
CA LYS A 898 -39.76 -40.36 39.51
C LYS A 898 -40.26 -41.10 38.25
N ASP A 899 -40.87 -40.39 37.30
CA ASP A 899 -41.28 -40.93 36.00
C ASP A 899 -40.44 -40.29 34.89
N PRO A 900 -39.29 -40.89 34.50
CA PRO A 900 -38.57 -40.50 33.31
C PRO A 900 -39.19 -41.26 32.13
N ARG A 901 -40.02 -40.58 31.34
CA ARG A 901 -40.08 -40.87 29.91
C ARG A 901 -39.17 -39.90 29.18
#